data_AF-A0A3A3G593-F1
#
_entry.id   AF-A0A3A3G593-F1
#
_cell.length_a   1.000
_cell.length_b   1.000
_cell.length_c   1.000
_cell.angle_alpha   90.00
_cell.angle_beta   90.00
_cell.angle_gamma   90.00
#
_symmetry.space_group_name_H-M   'P 1'
#
loop_
_entity.id
_entity.type
_entity.pdbx_description
1 polymer ?
#
loop_
_entity_poly.entity_id
_entity_poly.type
_entity_poly.pdbx_seq_one_letter_code
_entity_poly.pdbx_strand_id
1 'polypeptide(L)'
;MHILVHIMLKIPVPRFRPFSWLATHRRVRLGLAAAIIVFSLYSVFGFLVLPYIIRSQIENAASDKLQRTATVDAVKVNPFAWTIAMQGMKLMAQDGKSVFASIEDIHLNLSSESLVHLAPVIETLRVSTPTVHLARTDAHRYNFDDILEALARQPASEEPARFAINNIRIERGRIEFEDRPAKAKHVVADLQLGVPFISSLPSHVQIHVEPLISATINNTPVRIEGKARPFAIPRDAVIDLRLDDLDLTRFIEYLPVKPNIKVPSARLQVNLSASFVQPEGKPAALVLNGSTVLKSLQITEPDGKPVLKLQELKVDLLDASVLGNRFDIARVALRGAQAEARRGPDGKASWQRLMPAAAASPATSTRKATSRQAGTQVSIDEVDIQDVSLRYSDAQPSRPMQAEVDKFNVSVRKVSIDTEKKLVSVAEVRSDSANVLMRLDKATKAAATTQTAQANPARTPEDKALTITTPRPEKNYAVTIGRVRIDNWSTRLEDRNHAEPAVTSVSPLALSLQGISTATDAAPAQIDVKAGVNKGGQLSASGKIGFMPFVSTLAIDLKAVDLLPVQRYVTDRINLRLTRANLTTSGKLQLSTRKDGALAGGYQGDATIANLATVDKLSGNEFLRWKSLAVGGMDVQLAPFSFKANQVALNDFFARVIIDPSGRINLQDIVRGDAEAQPSLTVSRTTKPAVSGTTAAQTADQKPKTAPPPIAIGKLTLQGGRVRFTDNFIRPNYTATLSSLGGTVTDLSSNNAAGARVDLRGEVSNAPLSVTGRINPLRGDLLLDIQANVRGMELAPLSAYSGRHIGYGIEKGKLSFEVAYKVEARQLTAHNRLILEQLTFGDKVDSPSATKLPVQFAVALLRDRNGVIDVNLPIGGSLDDPQFSIGAILVKVIGNVILKAVTQPFALLGAAFGGGEQLSAMDFEPGRALISGSAEEKLKSLAKALNERPGLKLDIAGRVDPDSDTPALKKVSVERKVRSLKARDLATRGETANPGSVVVQPGEYRDLLTRAYRDENFAKPRNVLGLPKSLSTEEMEQLMIANAEIDNDDLLALGNQRAQAAKNWLQKTGQVPAERIFIVAPKIGGERKGSRADFSLR
;
A
#
# COMPACT_ATOMS: atom_id res chain seq x y z
N MET A 1 -24.98 -59.48 -61.24
CA MET A 1 -26.13 -60.39 -61.42
C MET A 1 -26.42 -60.43 -62.93
N HIS A 2 -25.63 -61.15 -63.73
CA HIS A 2 -25.81 -62.57 -64.06
C HIS A 2 -27.29 -62.97 -64.22
N ILE A 3 -27.88 -62.57 -65.34
CA ILE A 3 -28.85 -63.27 -66.22
C ILE A 3 -29.33 -62.21 -67.23
N LEU A 4 -28.61 -62.09 -68.35
CA LEU A 4 -29.16 -61.70 -69.66
C LEU A 4 -28.13 -62.01 -70.76
N VAL A 5 -27.46 -63.16 -70.58
CA VAL A 5 -26.68 -63.88 -71.59
C VAL A 5 -27.43 -65.18 -71.82
N HIS A 6 -28.52 -65.13 -72.59
CA HIS A 6 -29.07 -66.24 -73.38
C HIS A 6 -30.38 -65.76 -74.00
N ILE A 7 -30.34 -65.56 -75.32
CA ILE A 7 -31.36 -65.19 -76.32
C ILE A 7 -30.66 -64.08 -77.13
N MET A 8 -30.17 -64.27 -78.35
CA MET A 8 -30.42 -65.30 -79.34
C MET A 8 -29.29 -65.22 -80.38
N LEU A 9 -28.50 -66.27 -80.55
CA LEU A 9 -27.78 -66.53 -81.79
C LEU A 9 -28.79 -67.13 -82.78
N LYS A 10 -29.21 -66.36 -83.80
CA LYS A 10 -29.62 -66.83 -85.15
C LYS A 10 -30.16 -65.66 -86.02
N ILE A 11 -29.32 -65.18 -86.95
CA ILE A 11 -29.63 -64.76 -88.36
C ILE A 11 -30.50 -63.47 -88.56
N PRO A 12 -30.32 -62.61 -89.61
CA PRO A 12 -29.16 -62.22 -90.43
C PRO A 12 -28.86 -60.70 -90.39
N VAL A 13 -27.71 -60.31 -90.98
CA VAL A 13 -27.35 -58.92 -91.31
C VAL A 13 -28.31 -58.35 -92.38
N PRO A 14 -28.98 -57.21 -92.18
CA PRO A 14 -29.59 -56.48 -93.28
C PRO A 14 -28.54 -55.58 -93.93
N ARG A 15 -28.35 -55.78 -95.24
CA ARG A 15 -27.62 -54.85 -96.11
C ARG A 15 -28.21 -53.44 -95.97
N PHE A 16 -27.37 -52.45 -95.63
CA PHE A 16 -27.70 -51.04 -95.82
C PHE A 16 -28.03 -50.80 -97.30
N ARG A 17 -29.28 -50.40 -97.57
CA ARG A 17 -29.68 -49.86 -98.88
C ARG A 17 -29.08 -48.45 -99.05
N PRO A 18 -28.59 -48.08 -100.24
CA PRO A 18 -28.04 -46.75 -100.48
C PRO A 18 -29.12 -45.67 -100.34
N PHE A 19 -28.66 -44.47 -99.99
CA PHE A 19 -29.41 -43.25 -99.65
C PHE A 19 -30.24 -42.63 -100.81
N SER A 20 -30.81 -43.44 -101.71
CA SER A 20 -31.49 -42.98 -102.94
C SER A 20 -33.04 -43.01 -102.90
N TRP A 21 -33.68 -43.36 -101.78
CA TRP A 21 -35.15 -43.42 -101.67
C TRP A 21 -35.85 -42.13 -101.18
N LEU A 22 -35.10 -41.15 -100.66
CA LEU A 22 -35.62 -39.80 -100.33
C LEU A 22 -35.87 -38.92 -101.58
N ALA A 23 -35.51 -39.40 -102.78
CA ALA A 23 -35.48 -38.59 -103.99
C ALA A 23 -36.79 -38.57 -104.80
N THR A 24 -37.81 -39.41 -104.58
CA THR A 24 -38.95 -39.52 -105.54
C THR A 24 -40.29 -38.91 -105.09
N HIS A 25 -40.40 -38.33 -103.89
CA HIS A 25 -41.66 -37.76 -103.38
C HIS A 25 -41.63 -36.22 -103.32
N ARG A 26 -42.39 -35.54 -104.20
CA ARG A 26 -42.50 -34.07 -104.27
C ARG A 26 -42.87 -33.40 -102.94
N ARG A 27 -43.73 -34.04 -102.13
CA ARG A 27 -44.11 -33.56 -100.79
C ARG A 27 -42.96 -33.63 -99.78
N VAL A 28 -42.07 -34.61 -99.91
CA VAL A 28 -40.87 -34.74 -99.07
C VAL A 28 -39.79 -33.76 -99.50
N ARG A 29 -39.59 -33.51 -100.81
CA ARG A 29 -38.69 -32.45 -101.31
C ARG A 29 -39.18 -31.05 -100.93
N LEU A 30 -40.48 -30.77 -101.04
CA LEU A 30 -41.08 -29.50 -100.60
C LEU A 30 -41.01 -29.33 -99.07
N GLY A 31 -41.24 -30.41 -98.31
CA GLY A 31 -41.06 -30.40 -96.85
C GLY A 31 -39.60 -30.19 -96.43
N LEU A 32 -38.64 -30.82 -97.12
CA LEU A 32 -37.21 -30.64 -96.88
C LEU A 32 -36.74 -29.23 -97.29
N ALA A 33 -37.20 -28.70 -98.43
CA ALA A 33 -36.90 -27.34 -98.85
C ALA A 33 -37.52 -26.30 -97.90
N ALA A 34 -38.76 -26.50 -97.46
CA ALA A 34 -39.40 -25.66 -96.44
C ALA A 34 -38.66 -25.74 -95.10
N ALA A 35 -38.24 -26.93 -94.66
CA ALA A 35 -37.44 -27.10 -93.45
C ALA A 35 -36.06 -26.44 -93.56
N ILE A 36 -35.38 -26.52 -94.71
CA ILE A 36 -34.12 -25.82 -94.98
C ILE A 36 -34.33 -24.31 -95.00
N ILE A 37 -35.44 -23.82 -95.59
CA ILE A 37 -35.78 -22.38 -95.60
C ILE A 37 -36.07 -21.90 -94.19
N VAL A 38 -36.88 -22.62 -93.41
CA VAL A 38 -37.18 -22.28 -92.01
C VAL A 38 -35.91 -22.35 -91.15
N PHE A 39 -35.07 -23.37 -91.34
CA PHE A 39 -33.79 -23.50 -90.65
C PHE A 39 -32.81 -22.38 -91.04
N SER A 40 -32.76 -22.00 -92.32
CA SER A 40 -31.91 -20.90 -92.82
C SER A 40 -32.42 -19.55 -92.31
N LEU A 41 -33.74 -19.32 -92.33
CA LEU A 41 -34.37 -18.14 -91.75
C LEU A 41 -34.14 -18.07 -90.24
N TYR A 42 -34.26 -19.19 -89.53
CA TYR A 42 -33.97 -19.30 -88.09
C TYR A 42 -32.49 -19.04 -87.80
N SER A 43 -31.57 -19.54 -88.64
CA SER A 43 -30.13 -19.32 -88.51
C SER A 43 -29.76 -17.86 -88.78
N VAL A 44 -30.23 -17.28 -89.88
CA VAL A 44 -30.01 -15.87 -90.23
C VAL A 44 -30.61 -14.97 -89.15
N PHE A 45 -31.82 -15.26 -88.70
CA PHE A 45 -32.46 -14.52 -87.61
C PHE A 45 -31.64 -14.66 -86.32
N GLY A 46 -31.29 -15.86 -85.89
CA GLY A 46 -30.59 -16.10 -84.63
C GLY A 46 -29.14 -15.61 -84.58
N PHE A 47 -28.39 -15.66 -85.69
CA PHE A 47 -26.98 -15.24 -85.72
C PHE A 47 -26.76 -13.78 -86.17
N LEU A 48 -27.66 -13.17 -86.94
CA LEU A 48 -27.47 -11.80 -87.46
C LEU A 48 -28.48 -10.81 -86.90
N VAL A 49 -29.76 -11.16 -86.86
CA VAL A 49 -30.84 -10.23 -86.45
C VAL A 49 -30.95 -10.17 -84.92
N LEU A 50 -30.97 -11.32 -84.27
CA LEU A 50 -31.19 -11.46 -82.83
C LEU A 50 -30.07 -10.81 -81.98
N PRO A 51 -28.76 -10.91 -82.32
CA PRO A 51 -27.73 -10.20 -81.56
C PRO A 51 -27.86 -8.67 -81.65
N TYR A 52 -28.26 -8.14 -82.82
CA TYR A 52 -28.52 -6.70 -82.99
C TYR A 52 -29.71 -6.24 -82.15
N ILE A 53 -30.81 -7.01 -82.16
CA ILE A 53 -31.99 -6.74 -81.32
C ILE A 53 -31.60 -6.78 -79.84
N ILE A 54 -30.91 -7.83 -79.38
CA ILE A 54 -30.51 -7.97 -77.98
C ILE A 54 -29.61 -6.81 -77.55
N ARG A 55 -28.62 -6.43 -78.38
CA ARG A 55 -27.74 -5.30 -78.10
C ARG A 55 -28.55 -4.01 -77.91
N SER A 56 -29.36 -3.63 -78.90
CA SER A 56 -30.15 -2.40 -78.86
C SER A 56 -31.17 -2.42 -77.72
N GLN A 57 -31.82 -3.55 -77.47
CA GLN A 57 -32.78 -3.70 -76.38
C GLN A 57 -32.12 -3.60 -75.01
N ILE A 58 -30.94 -4.19 -74.81
CA ILE A 58 -30.21 -4.08 -73.54
C ILE A 58 -29.71 -2.66 -73.33
N GLU A 59 -29.13 -2.01 -74.34
CA GLU A 59 -28.68 -0.62 -74.25
C GLU A 59 -29.86 0.32 -73.94
N ASN A 60 -31.00 0.17 -74.63
CA ASN A 60 -32.19 0.97 -74.39
C ASN A 60 -32.83 0.67 -73.03
N ALA A 61 -33.05 -0.61 -72.69
CA ALA A 61 -33.70 -0.98 -71.44
C ALA A 61 -32.84 -0.68 -70.22
N ALA A 62 -31.52 -0.88 -70.29
CA ALA A 62 -30.61 -0.50 -69.23
C ALA A 62 -30.55 1.03 -69.11
N SER A 63 -30.49 1.76 -70.23
CA SER A 63 -30.42 3.22 -70.18
C SER A 63 -31.69 3.88 -69.66
N ASP A 64 -32.85 3.36 -70.06
CA ASP A 64 -34.16 3.85 -69.63
C ASP A 64 -34.42 3.50 -68.15
N LYS A 65 -34.21 2.24 -67.76
CA LYS A 65 -34.48 1.79 -66.38
C LYS A 65 -33.48 2.32 -65.35
N LEU A 66 -32.21 2.47 -65.72
CA LEU A 66 -31.15 2.95 -64.82
C LEU A 66 -30.89 4.46 -64.98
N GLN A 67 -31.58 5.13 -65.92
CA GLN A 67 -31.42 6.56 -66.21
C GLN A 67 -29.96 6.97 -66.51
N ARG A 68 -29.18 6.08 -67.15
CA ARG A 68 -27.75 6.25 -67.43
C ARG A 68 -27.35 5.62 -68.74
N THR A 69 -26.48 6.25 -69.51
CA THR A 69 -26.03 5.69 -70.80
C THR A 69 -25.33 4.35 -70.61
N ALA A 70 -25.95 3.28 -71.13
CA ALA A 70 -25.39 1.94 -71.20
C ALA A 70 -24.95 1.65 -72.64
N THR A 71 -23.76 1.07 -72.79
CA THR A 71 -23.20 0.66 -74.09
C THR A 71 -22.73 -0.78 -74.02
N VAL A 72 -22.85 -1.51 -75.12
CA VAL A 72 -22.35 -2.87 -75.27
C VAL A 72 -21.48 -2.94 -76.53
N ASP A 73 -20.24 -3.43 -76.40
CA ASP A 73 -19.31 -3.50 -77.53
C ASP A 73 -19.73 -4.57 -78.54
N ALA A 74 -20.09 -5.78 -78.07
CA ALA A 74 -20.55 -6.88 -78.93
C ALA A 74 -21.52 -7.84 -78.21
N VAL A 75 -22.47 -8.40 -78.98
CA VAL A 75 -23.35 -9.50 -78.55
C VAL A 75 -23.21 -10.64 -79.56
N LYS A 76 -23.05 -11.87 -79.06
CA LYS A 76 -23.01 -13.10 -79.86
C LYS A 76 -24.10 -14.03 -79.34
N VAL A 77 -24.89 -14.59 -80.25
CA VAL A 77 -25.96 -15.53 -79.93
C VAL A 77 -25.74 -16.80 -80.73
N ASN A 78 -25.83 -17.95 -80.07
CA ASN A 78 -25.92 -19.24 -80.74
C ASN A 78 -27.33 -19.80 -80.53
N PRO A 79 -28.23 -19.71 -81.54
CA PRO A 79 -29.61 -20.16 -81.40
C PRO A 79 -29.73 -21.68 -81.25
N PHE A 80 -28.75 -22.47 -81.69
CA PHE A 80 -28.77 -23.93 -81.56
C PHE A 80 -28.30 -24.40 -80.18
N ALA A 81 -27.30 -23.72 -79.63
CA ALA A 81 -26.77 -24.01 -78.29
C ALA A 81 -27.50 -23.23 -77.19
N TRP A 82 -28.44 -22.35 -77.54
CA TRP A 82 -29.17 -21.48 -76.61
C TRP A 82 -28.26 -20.63 -75.70
N THR A 83 -27.12 -20.19 -76.26
CA THR A 83 -26.12 -19.40 -75.52
C THR A 83 -26.08 -17.95 -76.00
N ILE A 84 -25.99 -17.02 -75.06
CA ILE A 84 -25.81 -15.58 -75.31
C ILE A 84 -24.51 -15.15 -74.63
N ALA A 85 -23.60 -14.51 -75.38
CA ALA A 85 -22.37 -13.92 -74.86
C ALA A 85 -22.35 -12.43 -75.18
N MET A 86 -22.07 -11.59 -74.19
CA MET A 86 -21.99 -10.13 -74.31
C MET A 86 -20.62 -9.65 -73.84
N GLN A 87 -20.00 -8.76 -74.61
CA GLN A 87 -18.64 -8.28 -74.35
C GLN A 87 -18.62 -6.76 -74.21
N GLY A 88 -17.80 -6.26 -73.29
CA GLY A 88 -17.52 -4.83 -73.12
C GLY A 88 -18.73 -3.99 -72.73
N MET A 89 -19.58 -4.50 -71.84
CA MET A 89 -20.72 -3.72 -71.33
C MET A 89 -20.22 -2.62 -70.41
N LYS A 90 -20.62 -1.37 -70.65
CA LYS A 90 -20.25 -0.21 -69.83
C LYS A 90 -21.49 0.61 -69.49
N LEU A 91 -21.60 0.99 -68.22
CA LEU A 91 -22.58 1.94 -67.72
C LEU A 91 -21.84 3.21 -67.33
N MET A 92 -22.16 4.31 -68.00
CA MET A 92 -21.57 5.62 -67.71
C MET A 92 -22.10 6.16 -66.39
N ALA A 93 -21.31 6.97 -65.70
CA ALA A 93 -21.77 7.75 -64.58
C ALA A 93 -22.72 8.88 -65.04
N GLN A 94 -23.41 9.51 -64.10
CA GLN A 94 -24.33 10.61 -64.36
C GLN A 94 -23.67 11.80 -65.07
N ASP A 95 -22.36 11.97 -64.93
CA ASP A 95 -21.57 13.02 -65.60
C ASP A 95 -21.30 12.75 -67.09
N GLY A 96 -21.61 11.55 -67.59
CA GLY A 96 -21.39 11.11 -68.97
C GLY A 96 -19.92 10.97 -69.37
N LYS A 97 -18.96 11.18 -68.46
CA LYS A 97 -17.51 11.20 -68.74
C LYS A 97 -16.78 10.03 -68.09
N SER A 98 -17.21 9.60 -66.91
CA SER A 98 -16.60 8.50 -66.18
C SER A 98 -17.41 7.21 -66.32
N VAL A 99 -16.74 6.06 -66.25
CA VAL A 99 -17.40 4.75 -66.24
C VAL A 99 -17.81 4.44 -64.81
N PHE A 100 -19.11 4.23 -64.56
CA PHE A 100 -19.62 3.84 -63.25
C PHE A 100 -19.46 2.33 -63.03
N ALA A 101 -19.87 1.53 -64.01
CA ALA A 101 -19.72 0.09 -63.97
C ALA A 101 -19.30 -0.44 -65.35
N SER A 102 -18.47 -1.47 -65.37
CA SER A 102 -18.11 -2.17 -66.61
C SER A 102 -18.04 -3.67 -66.38
N ILE A 103 -18.32 -4.44 -67.42
CA ILE A 103 -18.24 -5.89 -67.42
C ILE A 103 -17.55 -6.31 -68.71
N GLU A 104 -16.49 -7.10 -68.58
CA GLU A 104 -15.71 -7.54 -69.74
C GLU A 104 -16.46 -8.59 -70.55
N ASP A 105 -16.94 -9.65 -69.89
CA ASP A 105 -17.69 -10.73 -70.53
C ASP A 105 -18.86 -11.19 -69.66
N ILE A 106 -20.04 -11.35 -70.27
CA ILE A 106 -21.22 -12.00 -69.71
C ILE A 106 -21.58 -13.20 -70.58
N HIS A 107 -21.66 -14.37 -69.98
CA HIS A 107 -22.09 -15.60 -70.64
C HIS A 107 -23.36 -16.14 -69.99
N LEU A 108 -24.38 -16.40 -70.80
CA LEU A 108 -25.68 -16.90 -70.40
C LEU A 108 -26.05 -18.14 -71.22
N ASN A 109 -26.44 -19.22 -70.55
CA ASN A 109 -27.03 -20.40 -71.18
C ASN A 109 -28.51 -20.50 -70.78
N LEU A 110 -29.40 -20.56 -71.76
CA LEU A 110 -30.85 -20.70 -71.55
C LEU A 110 -31.25 -22.17 -71.60
N SER A 111 -32.13 -22.59 -70.68
CA SER A 111 -32.67 -23.95 -70.69
C SER A 111 -33.93 -24.07 -71.54
N SER A 112 -34.10 -25.22 -72.20
CA SER A 112 -35.36 -25.57 -72.86
C SER A 112 -36.53 -25.72 -71.88
N GLU A 113 -36.25 -25.92 -70.59
CA GLU A 113 -37.26 -25.92 -69.52
C GLU A 113 -38.03 -24.59 -69.43
N SER A 114 -37.44 -23.49 -69.93
CA SER A 114 -38.11 -22.19 -69.96
C SER A 114 -39.44 -22.22 -70.74
N LEU A 115 -39.53 -23.06 -71.77
CA LEU A 115 -40.75 -23.24 -72.57
C LEU A 115 -41.80 -24.09 -71.85
N VAL A 116 -41.36 -25.04 -71.01
CA VAL A 116 -42.25 -25.94 -70.25
C VAL A 116 -42.86 -25.20 -69.05
N HIS A 117 -42.04 -24.41 -68.35
CA HIS A 117 -42.46 -23.66 -67.17
C HIS A 117 -43.06 -22.29 -67.49
N LEU A 118 -43.06 -21.87 -68.76
CA LEU A 118 -43.45 -20.53 -69.21
C LEU A 118 -42.78 -19.42 -68.37
N ALA A 119 -41.52 -19.66 -67.96
CA ALA A 119 -40.75 -18.83 -67.06
C ALA A 119 -39.27 -18.91 -67.47
N PRO A 120 -38.46 -17.84 -67.30
CA PRO A 120 -37.06 -17.88 -67.65
C PRO A 120 -36.28 -18.85 -66.75
N VAL A 121 -35.69 -19.88 -67.35
CA VAL A 121 -34.77 -20.83 -66.71
C VAL A 121 -33.39 -20.69 -67.34
N ILE A 122 -32.44 -20.16 -66.58
CA ILE A 122 -31.05 -19.96 -66.97
C ILE A 122 -30.22 -21.10 -66.37
N GLU A 123 -29.49 -21.85 -67.20
CA GLU A 123 -28.63 -22.96 -66.77
C GLU A 123 -27.28 -22.49 -66.20
N THR A 124 -26.74 -21.40 -66.73
CA THR A 124 -25.49 -20.81 -66.28
C THR A 124 -25.47 -19.33 -66.57
N LEU A 125 -25.07 -18.53 -65.57
CA LEU A 125 -24.79 -17.10 -65.70
C LEU A 125 -23.37 -16.84 -65.19
N ARG A 126 -22.43 -16.54 -66.10
CA ARG A 126 -21.06 -16.18 -65.75
C ARG A 126 -20.77 -14.73 -66.11
N VAL A 127 -20.32 -13.96 -65.13
CA VAL A 127 -19.93 -12.56 -65.25
C VAL A 127 -18.44 -12.44 -64.94
N SER A 128 -17.63 -12.11 -65.93
CA SER A 128 -16.18 -11.98 -65.77
C SER A 128 -15.78 -10.52 -65.64
N THR A 129 -14.88 -10.25 -64.70
CA THR A 129 -14.21 -8.95 -64.53
C THR A 129 -15.16 -7.75 -64.36
N PRO A 130 -16.27 -7.86 -63.59
CA PRO A 130 -17.10 -6.69 -63.33
C PRO A 130 -16.34 -5.67 -62.46
N THR A 131 -16.26 -4.43 -62.92
CA THR A 131 -15.67 -3.32 -62.18
C THR A 131 -16.75 -2.30 -61.84
N VAL A 132 -16.86 -1.90 -60.58
CA VAL A 132 -17.85 -0.89 -60.12
C VAL A 132 -17.15 0.19 -59.30
N HIS A 133 -17.44 1.45 -59.62
CA HIS A 133 -16.97 2.62 -58.89
C HIS A 133 -18.12 3.22 -58.06
N LEU A 134 -18.05 3.00 -56.75
CA LEU A 134 -18.99 3.53 -55.78
C LEU A 134 -18.37 4.73 -55.08
N ALA A 135 -19.13 5.79 -54.89
CA ALA A 135 -18.68 6.96 -54.14
C ALA A 135 -19.79 7.51 -53.25
N ARG A 136 -19.49 7.71 -51.97
CA ARG A 136 -20.32 8.49 -51.07
C ARG A 136 -19.96 9.97 -51.24
N THR A 137 -20.90 10.75 -51.74
CA THR A 137 -20.70 12.17 -52.08
C THR A 137 -21.02 13.08 -50.89
N ASP A 138 -22.02 12.74 -50.08
CA ASP A 138 -22.44 13.46 -48.86
C ASP A 138 -22.92 12.47 -47.77
N ALA A 139 -23.31 12.94 -46.59
CA ALA A 139 -23.69 12.14 -45.42
C ALA A 139 -24.75 11.06 -45.74
N HIS A 140 -25.69 11.33 -46.63
CA HIS A 140 -26.73 10.39 -47.05
C HIS A 140 -26.88 10.31 -48.57
N ARG A 141 -25.85 10.74 -49.33
CA ARG A 141 -25.89 10.73 -50.79
C ARG A 141 -24.77 9.90 -51.39
N TYR A 142 -25.12 9.08 -52.37
CA TYR A 142 -24.19 8.26 -53.13
C TYR A 142 -24.27 8.56 -54.62
N ASN A 143 -23.20 8.26 -55.35
CA ASN A 143 -23.13 8.35 -56.80
C ASN A 143 -24.00 7.32 -57.54
N PHE A 144 -24.95 6.66 -56.87
CA PHE A 144 -25.91 5.71 -57.44
C PHE A 144 -27.34 5.89 -56.89
N ASP A 145 -27.59 6.91 -56.07
CA ASP A 145 -28.93 7.17 -55.52
C ASP A 145 -29.97 7.45 -56.60
N ASP A 146 -29.57 8.09 -57.69
CA ASP A 146 -30.39 8.29 -58.89
C ASP A 146 -30.90 6.96 -59.47
N ILE A 147 -30.07 5.92 -59.47
CA ILE A 147 -30.48 4.57 -59.89
C ILE A 147 -31.51 4.01 -58.90
N LEU A 148 -31.27 4.13 -57.59
CA LEU A 148 -32.19 3.63 -56.58
C LEU A 148 -33.54 4.36 -56.61
N GLU A 149 -33.53 5.68 -56.77
CA GLU A 149 -34.73 6.49 -56.92
C GLU A 149 -35.51 6.14 -58.19
N ALA A 150 -34.82 5.90 -59.32
CA ALA A 150 -35.43 5.47 -60.57
C ALA A 150 -36.09 4.08 -60.43
N LEU A 151 -35.44 3.14 -59.75
CA LEU A 151 -35.98 1.80 -59.48
C LEU A 151 -37.16 1.84 -58.50
N ALA A 152 -37.09 2.65 -57.44
CA ALA A 152 -38.14 2.75 -56.43
C ALA A 152 -39.46 3.37 -56.96
N ARG A 153 -39.39 4.16 -58.04
CA ARG A 153 -40.57 4.72 -58.72
C ARG A 153 -41.32 3.71 -59.58
N GLN A 154 -40.78 2.50 -59.78
CA GLN A 154 -41.46 1.45 -60.54
C GLN A 154 -42.54 0.78 -59.67
N PRO A 155 -43.76 0.58 -60.21
CA PRO A 155 -44.85 -0.05 -59.45
C PRO A 155 -44.49 -1.50 -59.09
N ALA A 156 -44.90 -1.94 -57.89
CA ALA A 156 -44.75 -3.33 -57.48
C ALA A 156 -45.63 -4.24 -58.36
N SER A 157 -45.09 -5.38 -58.79
CA SER A 157 -45.85 -6.36 -59.58
C SER A 157 -46.88 -7.09 -58.69
N GLU A 158 -48.10 -7.27 -59.19
CA GLU A 158 -49.20 -7.93 -58.45
C GLU A 158 -48.98 -9.43 -58.19
N GLU A 159 -48.09 -10.09 -58.94
CA GLU A 159 -47.77 -11.52 -58.78
C GLU A 159 -46.25 -11.77 -58.62
N PRO A 160 -45.83 -12.77 -57.81
CA PRO A 160 -44.43 -13.12 -57.65
C PRO A 160 -43.84 -13.70 -58.94
N ALA A 161 -42.77 -13.06 -59.44
CA ALA A 161 -42.06 -13.52 -60.63
C ALA A 161 -41.52 -14.95 -60.44
N ARG A 162 -41.89 -15.84 -61.37
CA ARG A 162 -41.37 -17.22 -61.44
C ARG A 162 -40.10 -17.23 -62.28
N PHE A 163 -39.00 -17.71 -61.72
CA PHE A 163 -37.72 -17.84 -62.43
C PHE A 163 -36.82 -18.89 -61.77
N ALA A 164 -35.86 -19.39 -62.53
CA ALA A 164 -34.75 -20.18 -62.01
C ALA A 164 -33.43 -19.77 -62.69
N ILE A 165 -32.40 -19.47 -61.91
CA ILE A 165 -31.06 -19.15 -62.40
C ILE A 165 -30.08 -20.09 -61.73
N ASN A 166 -29.49 -20.98 -62.50
CA ASN A 166 -28.50 -21.96 -62.07
C ASN A 166 -27.09 -21.46 -62.37
N ASN A 167 -26.12 -21.93 -61.59
CA ASN A 167 -24.68 -21.70 -61.74
C ASN A 167 -24.31 -20.22 -61.95
N ILE A 168 -24.74 -19.34 -61.04
CA ILE A 168 -24.35 -17.93 -61.06
C ILE A 168 -22.90 -17.83 -60.60
N ARG A 169 -22.02 -17.30 -61.45
CA ARG A 169 -20.60 -17.08 -61.14
C ARG A 169 -20.19 -15.67 -61.51
N ILE A 170 -19.64 -14.94 -60.54
CA ILE A 170 -18.89 -13.72 -60.76
C ILE A 170 -17.43 -14.03 -60.50
N GLU A 171 -16.53 -13.65 -61.41
CA GLU A 171 -15.10 -13.91 -61.30
C GLU A 171 -14.28 -12.63 -61.51
N ARG A 172 -13.19 -12.49 -60.75
CA ARG A 172 -12.24 -11.37 -60.87
C ARG A 172 -12.91 -9.99 -60.78
N GLY A 173 -13.97 -9.87 -59.99
CA GLY A 173 -14.68 -8.60 -59.81
C GLY A 173 -13.87 -7.60 -58.99
N ARG A 174 -14.10 -6.31 -59.23
CA ARG A 174 -13.45 -5.20 -58.54
C ARG A 174 -14.47 -4.14 -58.15
N ILE A 175 -14.47 -3.74 -56.88
CA ILE A 175 -15.28 -2.64 -56.38
C ILE A 175 -14.34 -1.61 -55.78
N GLU A 176 -14.36 -0.39 -56.32
CA GLU A 176 -13.67 0.75 -55.72
C GLU A 176 -14.70 1.63 -55.03
N PHE A 177 -14.60 1.74 -53.71
CA PHE A 177 -15.47 2.58 -52.90
C PHE A 177 -14.70 3.79 -52.37
N GLU A 178 -15.13 4.99 -52.75
CA GLU A 178 -14.59 6.26 -52.28
C GLU A 178 -15.59 6.94 -51.32
N ASP A 179 -15.26 7.03 -50.05
CA ASP A 179 -16.05 7.81 -49.08
C ASP A 179 -15.42 9.20 -48.93
N ARG A 180 -15.99 10.19 -49.62
CA ARG A 180 -15.48 11.58 -49.59
C ARG A 180 -15.71 12.24 -48.22
N PRO A 181 -16.88 12.10 -47.56
CA PRO A 181 -17.08 12.58 -46.19
C PRO A 181 -16.06 12.02 -45.18
N ALA A 182 -15.74 10.72 -45.27
CA ALA A 182 -14.78 10.05 -44.39
C ALA A 182 -13.32 10.16 -44.88
N LYS A 183 -13.08 10.73 -46.08
CA LYS A 183 -11.78 10.78 -46.78
C LYS A 183 -11.10 9.40 -46.87
N ALA A 184 -11.89 8.35 -47.05
CA ALA A 184 -11.45 6.96 -47.07
C ALA A 184 -11.65 6.33 -48.46
N LYS A 185 -10.73 5.44 -48.85
CA LYS A 185 -10.86 4.62 -50.07
C LYS A 185 -10.75 3.14 -49.68
N HIS A 186 -11.72 2.36 -50.12
CA HIS A 186 -11.75 0.91 -49.98
C HIS A 186 -11.70 0.25 -51.34
N VAL A 187 -10.87 -0.77 -51.49
CA VAL A 187 -10.79 -1.56 -52.73
C VAL A 187 -11.11 -3.01 -52.38
N VAL A 188 -12.15 -3.54 -53.04
CA VAL A 188 -12.45 -4.96 -53.07
C VAL A 188 -11.91 -5.48 -54.41
N ALA A 189 -10.92 -6.36 -54.37
CA ALA A 189 -10.34 -6.97 -55.57
C ALA A 189 -10.55 -8.49 -55.56
N ASP A 190 -10.42 -9.10 -56.73
CA ASP A 190 -10.58 -10.54 -56.95
C ASP A 190 -11.90 -11.10 -56.40
N LEU A 191 -12.98 -10.31 -56.48
CA LEU A 191 -14.31 -10.73 -56.02
C LEU A 191 -14.78 -11.93 -56.84
N GLN A 192 -14.98 -13.03 -56.14
CA GLN A 192 -15.61 -14.24 -56.63
C GLN A 192 -16.93 -14.43 -55.89
N LEU A 193 -18.02 -14.56 -56.65
CA LEU A 193 -19.33 -14.91 -56.13
C LEU A 193 -19.77 -16.19 -56.84
N GLY A 194 -19.97 -17.27 -56.10
CA GLY A 194 -20.59 -18.49 -56.60
C GLY A 194 -21.94 -18.70 -55.93
N VAL A 195 -23.03 -18.71 -56.70
CA VAL A 195 -24.36 -19.10 -56.22
C VAL A 195 -24.85 -20.28 -57.08
N PRO A 196 -24.93 -21.50 -56.53
CA PRO A 196 -25.24 -22.70 -57.30
C PRO A 196 -26.59 -22.66 -58.03
N PHE A 197 -27.63 -22.12 -57.41
CA PHE A 197 -28.87 -21.74 -58.08
C PHE A 197 -29.69 -20.78 -57.22
N ILE A 198 -30.62 -20.04 -57.84
CA ILE A 198 -31.69 -19.27 -57.19
C ILE A 198 -32.97 -19.62 -57.95
N SER A 199 -33.97 -20.18 -57.26
CA SER A 199 -35.23 -20.60 -57.88
C SER A 199 -36.43 -20.28 -56.99
N SER A 200 -37.46 -19.66 -57.56
CA SER A 200 -38.76 -19.45 -56.92
C SER A 200 -39.79 -20.52 -57.29
N LEU A 201 -39.39 -21.57 -58.02
CA LEU A 201 -40.26 -22.69 -58.42
C LEU A 201 -40.62 -23.60 -57.21
N PRO A 202 -41.89 -23.99 -57.01
CA PRO A 202 -42.36 -24.74 -55.84
C PRO A 202 -41.59 -26.04 -55.50
N SER A 203 -41.08 -26.76 -56.51
CA SER A 203 -40.29 -28.00 -56.33
C SER A 203 -38.85 -27.78 -55.87
N HIS A 204 -38.29 -26.57 -56.01
CA HIS A 204 -36.88 -26.25 -55.74
C HIS A 204 -36.66 -25.49 -54.43
N VAL A 205 -37.75 -25.20 -53.70
CA VAL A 205 -37.74 -24.42 -52.45
C VAL A 205 -37.03 -25.16 -51.30
N GLN A 206 -36.95 -26.50 -51.34
CA GLN A 206 -36.35 -27.35 -50.30
C GLN A 206 -34.84 -27.57 -50.47
N ILE A 207 -34.23 -27.13 -51.57
CA ILE A 207 -32.83 -27.42 -51.89
C ILE A 207 -31.92 -26.40 -51.19
N HIS A 208 -30.83 -26.87 -50.58
CA HIS A 208 -29.82 -25.99 -49.97
C HIS A 208 -28.99 -25.31 -51.05
N VAL A 209 -28.91 -23.98 -50.99
CA VAL A 209 -27.94 -23.20 -51.78
C VAL A 209 -26.69 -22.99 -50.95
N GLU A 210 -25.52 -23.21 -51.56
CA GLU A 210 -24.21 -23.01 -50.91
C GLU A 210 -23.51 -21.79 -51.52
N PRO A 211 -23.85 -20.55 -51.10
CA PRO A 211 -23.18 -19.36 -51.61
C PRO A 211 -21.73 -19.29 -51.12
N LEU A 212 -20.82 -18.93 -52.03
CA LEU A 212 -19.43 -18.60 -51.74
C LEU A 212 -19.16 -17.17 -52.18
N ILE A 213 -18.63 -16.36 -51.27
CA ILE A 213 -18.05 -15.05 -51.57
C ILE A 213 -16.60 -15.07 -51.11
N SER A 214 -15.67 -14.82 -52.02
CA SER A 214 -14.26 -14.58 -51.66
C SER A 214 -13.74 -13.35 -52.35
N ALA A 215 -13.02 -12.50 -51.62
CA ALA A 215 -12.40 -11.29 -52.18
C ALA A 215 -11.20 -10.87 -51.32
N THR A 216 -10.41 -9.91 -51.80
CA THR A 216 -9.47 -9.17 -50.96
C THR A 216 -10.00 -7.76 -50.72
N ILE A 217 -10.28 -7.42 -49.45
CA ILE A 217 -10.69 -6.08 -49.04
C ILE A 217 -9.45 -5.38 -48.51
N ASN A 218 -8.98 -4.33 -49.20
CA ASN A 218 -7.78 -3.58 -48.81
C ASN A 218 -6.53 -4.46 -48.61
N ASN A 219 -6.38 -5.49 -49.47
CA ASN A 219 -5.35 -6.54 -49.42
C ASN A 219 -5.54 -7.59 -48.29
N THR A 220 -6.62 -7.54 -47.53
CA THR A 220 -6.98 -8.58 -46.54
C THR A 220 -7.94 -9.60 -47.19
N PRO A 221 -7.63 -10.90 -47.20
CA PRO A 221 -8.53 -11.91 -47.73
C PRO A 221 -9.80 -12.02 -46.85
N VAL A 222 -10.94 -12.11 -47.50
CA VAL A 222 -12.25 -12.31 -46.87
C VAL A 222 -12.93 -13.48 -47.56
N ARG A 223 -13.45 -14.41 -46.77
CA ARG A 223 -14.21 -15.56 -47.24
C ARG A 223 -15.49 -15.69 -46.43
N ILE A 224 -16.61 -15.70 -47.15
CA ILE A 224 -17.94 -15.91 -46.59
C ILE A 224 -18.51 -17.13 -47.31
N GLU A 225 -18.82 -18.16 -46.53
CA GLU A 225 -19.46 -19.38 -47.02
C GLU A 225 -20.77 -19.54 -46.28
N GLY A 226 -21.73 -20.24 -46.87
CA GLY A 226 -22.94 -20.56 -46.14
C GLY A 226 -23.76 -21.64 -46.80
N LYS A 227 -24.81 -22.05 -46.10
CA LYS A 227 -25.87 -22.91 -46.62
C LYS A 227 -27.19 -22.28 -46.26
N ALA A 228 -28.09 -22.09 -47.22
CA ALA A 228 -29.39 -21.47 -46.95
C ALA A 228 -30.52 -22.14 -47.72
N ARG A 229 -31.74 -22.01 -47.19
CA ARG A 229 -33.01 -22.30 -47.89
C ARG A 229 -33.90 -21.05 -47.85
N PRO A 230 -33.61 -20.03 -48.67
CA PRO A 230 -34.19 -18.69 -48.54
C PRO A 230 -35.71 -18.65 -48.76
N PHE A 231 -36.27 -19.63 -49.48
CA PHE A 231 -37.69 -19.71 -49.80
C PHE A 231 -38.43 -20.79 -48.99
N ALA A 232 -37.73 -21.62 -48.20
CA ALA A 232 -38.33 -22.72 -47.43
C ALA A 232 -39.15 -22.21 -46.23
N ILE A 233 -40.01 -23.08 -45.71
CA ILE A 233 -40.75 -22.86 -44.47
C ILE A 233 -40.44 -24.07 -43.56
N PRO A 234 -39.62 -23.93 -42.50
CA PRO A 234 -38.96 -22.71 -42.03
C PRO A 234 -37.86 -22.20 -42.98
N ARG A 235 -37.61 -20.89 -42.97
CA ARG A 235 -36.43 -20.31 -43.62
C ARG A 235 -35.23 -20.51 -42.71
N ASP A 236 -34.13 -21.01 -43.23
CA ASP A 236 -32.89 -21.15 -42.48
C ASP A 236 -31.65 -20.82 -43.30
N ALA A 237 -30.62 -20.36 -42.61
CA ALA A 237 -29.32 -20.06 -43.19
C ALA A 237 -28.22 -20.24 -42.14
N VAL A 238 -27.12 -20.87 -42.52
CA VAL A 238 -25.87 -20.89 -41.77
C VAL A 238 -24.83 -20.15 -42.60
N ILE A 239 -24.16 -19.17 -41.99
CA ILE A 239 -23.15 -18.32 -42.65
C ILE A 239 -21.87 -18.37 -41.83
N ASP A 240 -20.78 -18.84 -42.43
CA ASP A 240 -19.43 -18.83 -41.87
C ASP A 240 -18.66 -17.62 -42.39
N LEU A 241 -18.22 -16.76 -41.47
CA LEU A 241 -17.43 -15.56 -41.72
C LEU A 241 -15.99 -15.77 -41.23
N ARG A 242 -15.03 -15.70 -42.16
CA ARG A 242 -13.60 -15.75 -41.86
C ARG A 242 -12.88 -14.47 -42.30
N LEU A 243 -12.21 -13.82 -41.35
CA LEU A 243 -11.34 -12.65 -41.51
C LEU A 243 -10.02 -12.94 -40.77
N ASP A 244 -8.88 -12.85 -41.46
CA ASP A 244 -7.60 -13.24 -40.85
C ASP A 244 -6.84 -12.10 -40.17
N ASP A 245 -6.70 -10.95 -40.84
CA ASP A 245 -5.88 -9.82 -40.37
C ASP A 245 -6.42 -8.48 -40.87
N LEU A 246 -7.64 -8.14 -40.47
CA LEU A 246 -8.29 -6.89 -40.85
C LEU A 246 -7.66 -5.71 -40.08
N ASP A 247 -7.12 -4.74 -40.82
CA ASP A 247 -6.57 -3.51 -40.25
C ASP A 247 -7.68 -2.52 -39.87
N LEU A 248 -7.98 -2.43 -38.57
CA LEU A 248 -9.04 -1.57 -38.04
C LEU A 248 -8.70 -0.07 -38.06
N THR A 249 -7.42 0.29 -38.28
CA THR A 249 -7.00 1.71 -38.30
C THR A 249 -7.69 2.51 -39.40
N ARG A 250 -8.06 1.86 -40.51
CA ARG A 250 -8.79 2.48 -41.63
C ARG A 250 -10.28 2.66 -41.37
N PHE A 251 -10.83 1.97 -40.37
CA PHE A 251 -12.26 1.98 -40.07
C PHE A 251 -12.63 2.95 -38.94
N ILE A 252 -11.65 3.58 -38.30
CA ILE A 252 -11.88 4.50 -37.18
C ILE A 252 -12.69 5.74 -37.57
N GLU A 253 -12.58 6.18 -38.84
CA GLU A 253 -13.34 7.33 -39.38
C GLU A 253 -14.85 7.06 -39.50
N TYR A 254 -15.26 5.79 -39.43
CA TYR A 254 -16.66 5.37 -39.48
C TYR A 254 -17.32 5.31 -38.10
N LEU A 255 -16.61 5.67 -37.03
CA LEU A 255 -17.23 5.75 -35.71
C LEU A 255 -18.30 6.86 -35.70
N PRO A 256 -19.49 6.59 -35.12
CA PRO A 256 -20.59 7.56 -35.07
C PRO A 256 -20.25 8.79 -34.22
N VAL A 257 -19.30 8.64 -33.31
CA VAL A 257 -18.73 9.69 -32.48
C VAL A 257 -17.25 9.74 -32.83
N LYS A 258 -16.70 10.91 -33.18
CA LYS A 258 -15.26 11.06 -33.45
C LYS A 258 -14.50 11.19 -32.13
N PRO A 259 -13.85 10.12 -31.62
CA PRO A 259 -13.08 10.22 -30.39
C PRO A 259 -11.84 11.08 -30.61
N ASN A 260 -11.41 11.78 -29.57
CA ASN A 260 -10.18 12.56 -29.57
C ASN A 260 -8.96 11.66 -29.29
N ILE A 261 -8.78 10.62 -30.12
CA ILE A 261 -7.71 9.61 -30.00
C ILE A 261 -7.13 9.30 -31.38
N LYS A 262 -5.92 8.75 -31.41
CA LYS A 262 -5.32 8.09 -32.56
C LYS A 262 -5.19 6.61 -32.26
N VAL A 263 -5.35 5.78 -33.29
CA VAL A 263 -5.17 4.32 -33.21
C VAL A 263 -4.06 3.93 -34.17
N PRO A 264 -2.77 3.93 -33.75
CA PRO A 264 -1.65 3.62 -34.64
C PRO A 264 -1.63 2.18 -35.15
N SER A 265 -2.19 1.24 -34.38
CA SER A 265 -2.28 -0.17 -34.77
C SER A 265 -3.49 -0.84 -34.14
N ALA A 266 -4.19 -1.68 -34.91
CA ALA A 266 -5.26 -2.57 -34.43
C ALA A 266 -5.56 -3.62 -35.51
N ARG A 267 -5.36 -4.91 -35.20
CA ARG A 267 -5.59 -6.02 -36.14
C ARG A 267 -6.68 -6.94 -35.64
N LEU A 268 -7.67 -7.23 -36.47
CA LEU A 268 -8.82 -8.05 -36.11
C LEU A 268 -8.85 -9.35 -36.93
N GLN A 269 -8.95 -10.46 -36.21
CA GLN A 269 -9.20 -11.80 -36.74
C GLN A 269 -10.59 -12.25 -36.27
N VAL A 270 -11.40 -12.79 -37.17
CA VAL A 270 -12.78 -13.24 -36.91
C VAL A 270 -12.99 -14.60 -37.55
N ASN A 271 -13.52 -15.54 -36.77
CA ASN A 271 -14.00 -16.84 -37.25
C ASN A 271 -15.34 -17.09 -36.58
N LEU A 272 -16.43 -16.71 -37.24
CA LEU A 272 -17.79 -16.74 -36.70
C LEU A 272 -18.70 -17.60 -37.58
N SER A 273 -19.59 -18.37 -36.98
CA SER A 273 -20.72 -19.00 -37.66
C SER A 273 -22.02 -18.36 -37.16
N ALA A 274 -22.88 -17.96 -38.09
CA ALA A 274 -24.18 -17.37 -37.82
C ALA A 274 -25.28 -18.31 -38.31
N SER A 275 -26.09 -18.82 -37.39
CA SER A 275 -27.25 -19.68 -37.69
C SER A 275 -28.54 -18.90 -37.52
N PHE A 276 -29.29 -18.76 -38.61
CA PHE A 276 -30.58 -18.11 -38.68
C PHE A 276 -31.68 -19.14 -38.95
N VAL A 277 -32.77 -19.09 -38.18
CA VAL A 277 -33.95 -19.93 -38.41
C VAL A 277 -35.22 -19.11 -38.15
N GLN A 278 -36.17 -19.15 -39.09
CA GLN A 278 -37.48 -18.51 -38.98
C GLN A 278 -38.60 -19.50 -39.30
N PRO A 279 -39.27 -20.05 -38.28
CA PRO A 279 -40.46 -20.87 -38.46
C PRO A 279 -41.70 -20.05 -38.85
N GLU A 280 -42.68 -20.71 -39.46
CA GLU A 280 -43.94 -20.08 -39.86
C GLU A 280 -44.67 -19.48 -38.65
N GLY A 281 -45.06 -18.20 -38.76
CA GLY A 281 -45.78 -17.48 -37.70
C GLY A 281 -44.99 -17.26 -36.39
N LYS A 282 -43.70 -17.59 -36.32
CA LYS A 282 -42.84 -17.42 -35.14
C LYS A 282 -41.72 -16.39 -35.39
N PRO A 283 -41.20 -15.73 -34.33
CA PRO A 283 -40.05 -14.84 -34.47
C PRO A 283 -38.81 -15.60 -34.96
N ALA A 284 -37.96 -14.90 -35.71
CA ALA A 284 -36.67 -15.42 -36.12
C ALA A 284 -35.73 -15.60 -34.92
N ALA A 285 -34.88 -16.62 -35.00
CA ALA A 285 -33.74 -16.82 -34.12
C ALA A 285 -32.45 -16.60 -34.90
N LEU A 286 -31.50 -15.89 -34.30
CA LEU A 286 -30.14 -15.70 -34.81
C LEU A 286 -29.17 -16.06 -33.70
N VAL A 287 -28.40 -17.13 -33.91
CA VAL A 287 -27.38 -17.61 -32.97
C VAL A 287 -26.00 -17.42 -33.61
N LEU A 288 -25.09 -16.79 -32.87
CA LEU A 288 -23.69 -16.64 -33.27
C LEU A 288 -22.80 -17.51 -32.39
N ASN A 289 -21.81 -18.18 -32.98
CA ASN A 289 -20.74 -18.88 -32.27
C ASN A 289 -19.40 -18.69 -32.98
N GLY A 290 -18.29 -19.04 -32.31
CA GLY A 290 -16.94 -18.94 -32.88
C GLY A 290 -16.01 -18.06 -32.04
N SER A 291 -14.99 -17.47 -32.67
CA SER A 291 -13.95 -16.70 -31.97
C SER A 291 -13.60 -15.39 -32.67
N THR A 292 -13.28 -14.37 -31.88
CA THR A 292 -12.77 -13.08 -32.35
C THR A 292 -11.48 -12.75 -31.61
N VAL A 293 -10.44 -12.32 -32.34
CA VAL A 293 -9.14 -11.93 -31.76
C VAL A 293 -8.74 -10.55 -32.24
N LEU A 294 -8.51 -9.64 -31.31
CA LEU A 294 -7.93 -8.32 -31.55
C LEU A 294 -6.47 -8.35 -31.11
N LYS A 295 -5.54 -8.07 -32.03
CA LYS A 295 -4.09 -8.08 -31.80
C LYS A 295 -3.48 -6.69 -31.96
N SER A 296 -2.43 -6.44 -31.20
CA SER A 296 -1.57 -5.25 -31.33
C SER A 296 -2.35 -3.93 -31.32
N LEU A 297 -3.35 -3.80 -30.43
CA LEU A 297 -4.10 -2.55 -30.29
C LEU A 297 -3.21 -1.50 -29.59
N GLN A 298 -3.06 -0.34 -30.22
CA GLN A 298 -2.43 0.84 -29.63
C GLN A 298 -3.37 2.02 -29.77
N ILE A 299 -3.60 2.72 -28.68
CA ILE A 299 -4.39 3.95 -28.62
C ILE A 299 -3.51 5.03 -27.99
N THR A 300 -3.41 6.16 -28.67
CA THR A 300 -2.69 7.34 -28.19
C THR A 300 -3.59 8.56 -28.20
N GLU A 301 -3.26 9.55 -27.38
CA GLU A 301 -3.81 10.90 -27.49
C GLU A 301 -3.34 11.55 -28.82
N PRO A 302 -4.00 12.62 -29.29
CA PRO A 302 -3.60 13.34 -30.49
C PRO A 302 -2.17 13.88 -30.44
N ASP A 303 -1.68 14.19 -29.23
CA ASP A 303 -0.32 14.66 -28.93
C ASP A 303 0.72 13.53 -28.88
N GLY A 304 0.31 12.28 -29.09
CA GLY A 304 1.18 11.09 -29.14
C GLY A 304 1.38 10.37 -27.80
N LYS A 305 0.79 10.84 -26.69
CA LYS A 305 0.90 10.13 -25.41
C LYS A 305 0.15 8.79 -25.45
N PRO A 306 0.74 7.70 -24.91
CA PRO A 306 0.07 6.40 -24.86
C PRO A 306 -1.12 6.44 -23.89
N VAL A 307 -2.23 5.82 -24.29
CA VAL A 307 -3.46 5.64 -23.48
C VAL A 307 -3.66 4.17 -23.14
N LEU A 308 -3.63 3.32 -24.18
CA LEU A 308 -3.80 1.88 -24.06
C LEU A 308 -2.90 1.17 -25.07
N LYS A 309 -2.16 0.17 -24.60
CA LYS A 309 -1.50 -0.82 -25.44
C LYS A 309 -2.01 -2.19 -25.05
N LEU A 310 -2.32 -3.03 -26.01
CA LEU A 310 -2.88 -4.36 -25.78
C LEU A 310 -2.29 -5.33 -26.82
N GLN A 311 -1.69 -6.41 -26.34
CA GLN A 311 -1.10 -7.42 -27.23
C GLN A 311 -2.19 -8.27 -27.89
N GLU A 312 -3.11 -8.78 -27.08
CA GLU A 312 -4.18 -9.67 -27.55
C GLU A 312 -5.43 -9.56 -26.66
N LEU A 313 -6.60 -9.44 -27.29
CA LEU A 313 -7.91 -9.70 -26.69
C LEU A 313 -8.60 -10.77 -27.54
N LYS A 314 -8.87 -11.92 -26.95
CA LYS A 314 -9.56 -13.05 -27.59
C LYS A 314 -10.89 -13.30 -26.89
N VAL A 315 -11.95 -13.46 -27.66
CA VAL A 315 -13.30 -13.81 -27.19
C VAL A 315 -13.73 -15.08 -27.91
N ASP A 316 -13.99 -16.14 -27.14
CA ASP A 316 -14.56 -17.41 -27.60
C ASP A 316 -16.04 -17.47 -27.20
N LEU A 317 -16.92 -17.48 -28.19
CA LEU A 317 -18.37 -17.43 -28.04
C LEU A 317 -18.94 -18.85 -28.16
N LEU A 318 -19.70 -19.30 -27.15
CA LEU A 318 -20.40 -20.59 -27.21
C LEU A 318 -21.67 -20.43 -28.04
N ASP A 319 -22.60 -19.61 -27.55
CA ASP A 319 -23.88 -19.33 -28.19
C ASP A 319 -24.33 -17.91 -27.83
N ALA A 320 -24.47 -17.04 -28.81
CA ALA A 320 -25.12 -15.73 -28.64
C ALA A 320 -26.42 -15.68 -29.41
N SER A 321 -27.54 -15.81 -28.69
CA SER A 321 -28.88 -15.55 -29.23
C SER A 321 -29.12 -14.05 -29.31
N VAL A 322 -28.73 -13.44 -30.43
CA VAL A 322 -28.77 -11.99 -30.66
C VAL A 322 -30.19 -11.45 -30.54
N LEU A 323 -31.16 -12.17 -31.10
CA LEU A 323 -32.57 -11.78 -31.05
C LEU A 323 -33.25 -12.16 -29.72
N GLY A 324 -32.65 -13.08 -28.96
CA GLY A 324 -33.14 -13.53 -27.65
C GLY A 324 -32.51 -12.83 -26.44
N ASN A 325 -31.60 -11.86 -26.64
CA ASN A 325 -30.84 -11.17 -25.59
C ASN A 325 -30.09 -12.10 -24.63
N ARG A 326 -29.59 -13.24 -25.11
CA ARG A 326 -28.81 -14.20 -24.32
C ARG A 326 -27.44 -14.42 -24.94
N PHE A 327 -26.39 -14.27 -24.12
CA PHE A 327 -25.00 -14.36 -24.55
C PHE A 327 -24.24 -15.33 -23.65
N ASP A 328 -23.87 -16.49 -24.18
CA ASP A 328 -23.05 -17.49 -23.49
C ASP A 328 -21.64 -17.48 -24.10
N ILE A 329 -20.65 -17.06 -23.28
CA ILE A 329 -19.26 -16.84 -23.69
C ILE A 329 -18.38 -17.88 -22.99
N ALA A 330 -17.64 -18.69 -23.76
CA ALA A 330 -16.71 -19.67 -23.20
C ALA A 330 -15.54 -18.98 -22.50
N ARG A 331 -14.89 -18.03 -23.19
CA ARG A 331 -13.68 -17.41 -22.67
C ARG A 331 -13.50 -15.98 -23.17
N VAL A 332 -13.08 -15.10 -22.26
CA VAL A 332 -12.53 -13.79 -22.58
C VAL A 332 -11.09 -13.75 -22.10
N ALA A 333 -10.12 -13.74 -23.00
CA ALA A 333 -8.70 -13.69 -22.69
C ALA A 333 -8.10 -12.33 -23.07
N LEU A 334 -7.44 -11.65 -22.13
CA LEU A 334 -6.78 -10.36 -22.31
C LEU A 334 -5.31 -10.49 -21.90
N ARG A 335 -4.38 -10.18 -22.82
CA ARG A 335 -2.94 -10.34 -22.59
C ARG A 335 -2.14 -9.07 -22.86
N GLY A 336 -1.19 -8.79 -21.99
CA GLY A 336 -0.19 -7.74 -22.20
C GLY A 336 -0.79 -6.34 -22.28
N ALA A 337 -1.84 -6.08 -21.50
CA ALA A 337 -2.51 -4.77 -21.52
C ALA A 337 -1.76 -3.76 -20.64
N GLN A 338 -1.48 -2.59 -21.18
CA GLN A 338 -0.85 -1.47 -20.49
C GLN A 338 -1.76 -0.26 -20.62
N ALA A 339 -2.28 0.23 -19.51
CA ALA A 339 -3.16 1.40 -19.52
C ALA A 339 -2.69 2.45 -18.51
N GLU A 340 -2.89 3.71 -18.89
CA GLU A 340 -2.56 4.84 -18.03
C GLU A 340 -3.77 5.77 -17.86
N ALA A 341 -4.07 6.07 -16.60
CA ALA A 341 -5.23 6.83 -16.16
C ALA A 341 -4.75 8.01 -15.32
N ARG A 342 -5.08 9.24 -15.73
CA ARG A 342 -4.60 10.46 -15.03
C ARG A 342 -5.77 11.35 -14.66
N ARG A 343 -5.75 11.93 -13.47
CA ARG A 343 -6.71 12.97 -13.06
C ARG A 343 -5.96 14.26 -12.76
N GLY A 344 -6.29 15.31 -13.51
CA GLY A 344 -5.62 16.61 -13.42
C GLY A 344 -6.04 17.40 -12.17
N PRO A 345 -5.34 18.51 -11.85
CA PRO A 345 -5.73 19.41 -10.76
C PRO A 345 -7.13 20.02 -10.94
N ASP A 346 -7.61 20.11 -12.17
CA ASP A 346 -8.97 20.53 -12.54
C ASP A 346 -10.05 19.48 -12.20
N GLY A 347 -9.65 18.34 -11.62
CA GLY A 347 -10.53 17.22 -11.26
C GLY A 347 -11.04 16.42 -12.46
N LYS A 348 -10.68 16.80 -13.69
CA LYS A 348 -11.06 16.08 -14.91
C LYS A 348 -10.12 14.91 -15.14
N ALA A 349 -10.69 13.76 -15.45
CA ALA A 349 -9.93 12.57 -15.78
C ALA A 349 -9.48 12.60 -17.26
N SER A 350 -8.33 12.02 -17.57
CA SER A 350 -7.76 11.95 -18.92
C SER A 350 -8.72 11.26 -19.88
N TRP A 351 -9.36 10.17 -19.44
CA TRP A 351 -10.33 9.42 -20.26
C TRP A 351 -11.60 10.22 -20.59
N GLN A 352 -11.99 11.19 -19.76
CA GLN A 352 -13.13 12.08 -20.07
C GLN A 352 -12.84 13.01 -21.26
N ARG A 353 -11.56 13.28 -21.56
CA ARG A 353 -11.14 14.12 -22.69
C ARG A 353 -10.98 13.34 -23.99
N LEU A 354 -11.04 12.01 -23.93
CA LEU A 354 -10.92 11.13 -25.11
C LEU A 354 -12.24 11.03 -25.89
N MET A 355 -13.37 11.31 -25.24
CA MET A 355 -14.68 11.39 -25.89
C MET A 355 -15.10 12.85 -26.04
N PRO A 356 -15.70 13.25 -27.17
CA PRO A 356 -16.29 14.58 -27.28
C PRO A 356 -17.42 14.74 -26.24
N ALA A 357 -17.60 15.95 -25.72
CA ALA A 357 -18.74 16.26 -24.87
C ALA A 357 -20.01 15.87 -25.61
N ALA A 358 -20.89 15.10 -24.97
CA ALA A 358 -22.17 14.72 -25.55
C ALA A 358 -22.87 16.00 -26.02
N ALA A 359 -22.96 16.19 -27.34
CA ALA A 359 -23.78 17.25 -27.89
C ALA A 359 -25.19 16.98 -27.35
N ALA A 360 -25.77 17.96 -26.65
CA ALA A 360 -27.13 17.86 -26.17
C ALA A 360 -28.01 17.52 -27.39
N SER A 361 -28.49 16.29 -27.45
CA SER A 361 -29.42 15.89 -28.49
C SER A 361 -30.62 16.84 -28.41
N PRO A 362 -31.07 17.42 -29.53
CA PRO A 362 -32.32 18.15 -29.54
C PRO A 362 -33.38 17.22 -28.96
N ALA A 363 -34.06 17.67 -27.91
CA ALA A 363 -35.20 16.98 -27.35
C ALA A 363 -36.30 16.96 -28.40
N THR A 364 -36.30 15.96 -29.28
CA THR A 364 -37.34 15.76 -30.28
C THR A 364 -37.56 14.26 -30.50
N SER A 365 -38.37 13.71 -29.60
CA SER A 365 -39.54 12.87 -29.88
C SER A 365 -39.73 11.91 -28.72
N THR A 366 -40.65 12.26 -27.83
CA THR A 366 -41.29 11.33 -26.90
C THR A 366 -42.17 10.38 -27.70
N ARG A 367 -41.56 9.46 -28.46
CA ARG A 367 -42.25 8.25 -28.88
C ARG A 367 -42.26 7.34 -27.65
N LYS A 368 -43.42 7.22 -26.98
CA LYS A 368 -43.67 6.18 -25.98
C LYS A 368 -43.38 4.83 -26.62
N ALA A 369 -42.18 4.30 -26.38
CA ALA A 369 -41.84 2.92 -26.69
C ALA A 369 -42.44 2.04 -25.57
N THR A 370 -43.70 1.66 -25.73
CA THR A 370 -44.33 0.57 -24.97
C THR A 370 -43.89 -0.78 -25.52
N SER A 371 -42.58 -1.06 -25.47
CA SER A 371 -42.06 -2.43 -25.57
C SER A 371 -41.21 -2.68 -24.34
N ARG A 372 -41.72 -3.51 -23.42
CA ARG A 372 -40.94 -4.06 -22.31
C ARG A 372 -39.82 -4.91 -22.94
N GLN A 373 -38.63 -4.33 -23.10
CA GLN A 373 -37.46 -5.06 -23.59
C GLN A 373 -37.18 -6.22 -22.63
N ALA A 374 -37.08 -7.43 -23.16
CA ALA A 374 -36.68 -8.61 -22.39
C ALA A 374 -35.28 -8.37 -21.79
N GLY A 375 -35.08 -8.75 -20.53
CA GLY A 375 -33.81 -8.61 -19.85
C GLY A 375 -32.68 -9.32 -20.60
N THR A 376 -31.49 -8.75 -20.56
CA THR A 376 -30.29 -9.37 -21.12
C THR A 376 -29.68 -10.32 -20.11
N GLN A 377 -29.36 -11.53 -20.55
CA GLN A 377 -28.62 -12.51 -19.76
C GLN A 377 -27.25 -12.75 -20.41
N VAL A 378 -26.19 -12.58 -19.62
CA VAL A 378 -24.81 -12.84 -20.06
C VAL A 378 -24.19 -13.86 -19.12
N SER A 379 -23.67 -14.96 -19.67
CA SER A 379 -22.86 -15.92 -18.95
C SER A 379 -21.45 -15.98 -19.56
N ILE A 380 -20.43 -16.06 -18.70
CA ILE A 380 -19.02 -16.17 -19.09
C ILE A 380 -18.38 -17.28 -18.27
N ASP A 381 -17.93 -18.35 -18.92
CA ASP A 381 -17.32 -19.49 -18.22
C ASP A 381 -15.95 -19.12 -17.63
N GLU A 382 -15.10 -18.41 -18.38
CA GLU A 382 -13.80 -17.94 -17.91
C GLU A 382 -13.43 -16.55 -18.46
N VAL A 383 -12.93 -15.68 -17.59
CA VAL A 383 -12.22 -14.44 -17.95
C VAL A 383 -10.78 -14.59 -17.49
N ASP A 384 -9.83 -14.54 -18.40
CA ASP A 384 -8.40 -14.74 -18.16
C ASP A 384 -7.62 -13.49 -18.54
N ILE A 385 -7.02 -12.85 -17.55
CA ILE A 385 -6.28 -11.60 -17.66
C ILE A 385 -4.83 -11.90 -17.30
N GLN A 386 -3.90 -11.64 -18.22
CA GLN A 386 -2.48 -11.98 -18.05
C GLN A 386 -1.58 -10.81 -18.42
N ASP A 387 -0.52 -10.62 -17.63
CA ASP A 387 0.52 -9.62 -17.86
C ASP A 387 -0.04 -8.20 -18.04
N VAL A 388 -0.94 -7.81 -17.14
CA VAL A 388 -1.52 -6.46 -17.15
C VAL A 388 -0.72 -5.50 -16.28
N SER A 389 -0.51 -4.30 -16.83
CA SER A 389 0.08 -3.15 -16.14
C SER A 389 -0.87 -1.96 -16.17
N LEU A 390 -1.21 -1.41 -15.00
CA LEU A 390 -2.09 -0.25 -14.85
C LEU A 390 -1.33 0.83 -14.08
N ARG A 391 -1.34 2.06 -14.62
CA ARG A 391 -0.78 3.24 -13.93
C ARG A 391 -1.89 4.26 -13.72
N TYR A 392 -2.06 4.71 -12.48
CA TYR A 392 -3.00 5.74 -12.10
C TYR A 392 -2.28 6.89 -11.41
N SER A 393 -2.56 8.12 -11.81
CA SER A 393 -2.05 9.33 -11.14
C SER A 393 -3.18 10.30 -10.86
N ASP A 394 -3.33 10.76 -9.63
CA ASP A 394 -4.32 11.76 -9.22
C ASP A 394 -3.64 12.98 -8.61
N ALA A 395 -3.82 14.13 -9.26
CA ALA A 395 -3.28 15.42 -8.81
C ALA A 395 -4.36 16.34 -8.20
N GLN A 396 -5.61 15.89 -8.08
CA GLN A 396 -6.70 16.71 -7.53
C GLN A 396 -6.70 16.82 -6.00
N PRO A 397 -6.44 15.76 -5.21
CA PRO A 397 -6.32 15.88 -3.77
C PRO A 397 -5.18 16.83 -3.38
N SER A 398 -5.23 17.42 -2.19
CA SER A 398 -4.15 18.26 -1.65
C SER A 398 -2.79 17.53 -1.57
N ARG A 399 -2.83 16.20 -1.61
CA ARG A 399 -1.68 15.30 -1.70
C ARG A 399 -1.79 14.46 -2.97
N PRO A 400 -0.96 14.70 -3.99
CA PRO A 400 -0.97 13.89 -5.19
C PRO A 400 -0.69 12.41 -4.87
N MET A 401 -1.36 11.52 -5.59
CA MET A 401 -1.26 10.08 -5.42
C MET A 401 -0.87 9.43 -6.75
N GLN A 402 0.00 8.43 -6.69
CA GLN A 402 0.29 7.54 -7.80
C GLN A 402 0.07 6.10 -7.36
N ALA A 403 -0.58 5.31 -8.20
CA ALA A 403 -0.80 3.89 -7.99
C ALA A 403 -0.40 3.13 -9.25
N GLU A 404 0.38 2.07 -9.08
CA GLU A 404 0.82 1.22 -10.17
C GLU A 404 0.52 -0.23 -9.79
N VAL A 405 0.04 -1.00 -10.76
CA VAL A 405 -0.12 -2.45 -10.65
C VAL A 405 0.58 -3.05 -11.85
N ASP A 406 1.59 -3.88 -11.62
CA ASP A 406 2.33 -4.59 -12.67
C ASP A 406 2.22 -6.10 -12.50
N LYS A 407 2.40 -6.85 -13.60
CA LYS A 407 2.32 -8.33 -13.64
C LYS A 407 1.01 -8.86 -13.05
N PHE A 408 -0.09 -8.15 -13.31
CA PHE A 408 -1.40 -8.50 -12.78
C PHE A 408 -2.01 -9.63 -13.59
N ASN A 409 -2.19 -10.77 -12.91
CA ASN A 409 -2.82 -11.96 -13.48
C ASN A 409 -4.11 -12.26 -12.71
N VAL A 410 -5.23 -12.43 -13.42
CA VAL A 410 -6.53 -12.77 -12.82
C VAL A 410 -7.28 -13.75 -13.69
N SER A 411 -7.80 -14.81 -13.09
CA SER A 411 -8.82 -15.66 -13.70
C SER A 411 -10.14 -15.53 -12.94
N VAL A 412 -11.22 -15.19 -13.63
CA VAL A 412 -12.59 -15.18 -13.09
C VAL A 412 -13.37 -16.31 -13.73
N ARG A 413 -14.11 -17.11 -12.95
CA ARG A 413 -14.85 -18.28 -13.44
C ARG A 413 -16.34 -18.17 -13.16
N LYS A 414 -17.13 -18.60 -14.14
CA LYS A 414 -18.60 -18.64 -14.13
C LYS A 414 -19.21 -17.30 -13.68
N VAL A 415 -19.03 -16.27 -14.50
CA VAL A 415 -19.69 -14.98 -14.36
C VAL A 415 -21.09 -15.10 -14.95
N SER A 416 -22.12 -14.66 -14.23
CA SER A 416 -23.49 -14.55 -14.75
C SER A 416 -24.07 -13.20 -14.37
N ILE A 417 -24.57 -12.48 -15.38
CA ILE A 417 -25.21 -11.17 -15.26
C ILE A 417 -26.65 -11.31 -15.75
N ASP A 418 -27.61 -11.06 -14.86
CA ASP A 418 -29.03 -11.05 -15.15
C ASP A 418 -29.57 -9.63 -14.91
N THR A 419 -29.84 -8.90 -16.00
CA THR A 419 -30.28 -7.50 -15.89
C THR A 419 -31.73 -7.38 -15.42
N GLU A 420 -32.55 -8.42 -15.59
CA GLU A 420 -33.94 -8.43 -15.14
C GLU A 420 -34.02 -8.62 -13.63
N LYS A 421 -33.28 -9.59 -13.10
CA LYS A 421 -33.16 -9.84 -11.66
C LYS A 421 -32.23 -8.84 -10.96
N LYS A 422 -31.46 -8.06 -11.73
CA LYS A 422 -30.37 -7.19 -11.26
C LYS A 422 -29.39 -7.95 -10.37
N LEU A 423 -28.95 -9.11 -10.85
CA LEU A 423 -28.06 -10.01 -10.11
C LEU A 423 -26.78 -10.24 -10.92
N VAL A 424 -25.64 -10.07 -10.25
CA VAL A 424 -24.32 -10.47 -10.75
C VAL A 424 -23.80 -11.57 -9.83
N SER A 425 -23.44 -12.71 -10.40
CA SER A 425 -22.85 -13.82 -9.66
C SER A 425 -21.54 -14.24 -10.29
N VAL A 426 -20.56 -14.55 -9.44
CA VAL A 426 -19.23 -15.01 -9.83
C VAL A 426 -18.88 -16.21 -8.97
N ALA A 427 -18.53 -17.35 -9.57
CA ALA A 427 -18.18 -18.52 -8.76
C ALA A 427 -16.81 -18.37 -8.09
N GLU A 428 -15.80 -17.92 -8.84
CA GLU A 428 -14.44 -17.81 -8.34
C GLU A 428 -13.68 -16.67 -9.01
N VAL A 429 -12.88 -15.94 -8.22
CA VAL A 429 -11.87 -14.99 -8.68
C VAL A 429 -10.53 -15.46 -8.14
N ARG A 430 -9.54 -15.68 -9.00
CA ARG A 430 -8.19 -16.10 -8.59
C ARG A 430 -7.14 -15.16 -9.18
N SER A 431 -6.17 -14.74 -8.37
CA SER A 431 -5.00 -13.98 -8.81
C SER A 431 -3.75 -14.57 -8.19
N ASP A 432 -2.75 -14.90 -9.00
CA ASP A 432 -1.50 -15.57 -8.56
C ASP A 432 -0.28 -14.66 -8.55
N SER A 433 -0.39 -13.45 -9.11
CA SER A 433 0.62 -12.40 -9.01
C SER A 433 0.03 -11.01 -9.22
N ALA A 434 0.55 -10.06 -8.44
CA ALA A 434 0.43 -8.63 -8.70
C ALA A 434 1.53 -7.90 -7.93
N ASN A 435 2.13 -6.90 -8.56
CA ASN A 435 3.04 -5.96 -7.90
C ASN A 435 2.34 -4.61 -7.81
N VAL A 436 1.91 -4.26 -6.60
CA VAL A 436 1.19 -3.01 -6.32
C VAL A 436 2.16 -2.02 -5.70
N LEU A 437 2.33 -0.85 -6.33
CA LEU A 437 3.02 0.30 -5.76
C LEU A 437 2.00 1.41 -5.53
N MET A 438 1.87 1.87 -4.30
CA MET A 438 1.12 3.09 -3.98
C MET A 438 2.05 4.13 -3.40
N ARG A 439 2.04 5.32 -3.98
CA ARG A 439 2.88 6.44 -3.57
C ARG A 439 2.02 7.67 -3.29
N LEU A 440 2.16 8.21 -2.08
CA LEU A 440 1.59 9.48 -1.66
C LEU A 440 2.72 10.51 -1.63
N ASP A 441 2.63 11.53 -2.48
CA ASP A 441 3.63 12.59 -2.55
C ASP A 441 3.34 13.73 -1.55
N LYS A 442 4.35 14.57 -1.29
CA LYS A 442 4.21 15.74 -0.41
C LYS A 442 3.06 16.62 -0.88
N ALA A 443 2.33 17.19 0.08
CA ALA A 443 1.32 18.20 -0.23
C ALA A 443 1.94 19.31 -1.08
N THR A 444 1.49 19.43 -2.33
CA THR A 444 1.85 20.56 -3.17
C THR A 444 1.15 21.79 -2.62
N LYS A 445 1.86 22.92 -2.48
CA LYS A 445 1.24 24.24 -2.33
C LYS A 445 0.55 24.62 -3.66
N ALA A 446 -0.38 23.81 -4.13
CA ALA A 446 -1.22 24.11 -5.28
C ALA A 446 -2.44 24.85 -4.73
N ALA A 447 -2.61 26.07 -5.24
CA ALA A 447 -3.56 27.08 -4.83
C ALA A 447 -4.90 26.49 -4.41
N ALA A 448 -5.27 26.73 -3.14
CA ALA A 448 -6.66 26.89 -2.80
C ALA A 448 -7.16 28.09 -3.61
N THR A 449 -7.57 27.86 -4.85
CA THR A 449 -8.49 28.74 -5.54
C THR A 449 -9.79 28.56 -4.78
N THR A 450 -9.96 29.40 -3.77
CA THR A 450 -11.24 29.68 -3.14
C THR A 450 -12.14 30.12 -4.28
N GLN A 451 -12.86 29.18 -4.89
CA GLN A 451 -14.11 29.50 -5.56
C GLN A 451 -15.06 29.91 -4.44
N THR A 452 -14.96 31.18 -4.05
CA THR A 452 -16.13 31.93 -3.62
C THR A 452 -17.17 31.72 -4.69
N ALA A 453 -18.10 30.80 -4.44
CA ALA A 453 -19.40 30.82 -5.04
C ALA A 453 -20.02 32.18 -4.68
N GLN A 454 -19.81 33.18 -5.55
CA GLN A 454 -20.66 34.35 -5.58
C GLN A 454 -22.05 33.84 -5.94
N ALA A 455 -22.88 33.73 -4.92
CA ALA A 455 -24.32 33.69 -5.07
C ALA A 455 -24.72 34.88 -5.93
N ASN A 456 -25.22 34.59 -7.13
CA ASN A 456 -25.90 35.56 -7.98
C ASN A 456 -27.34 35.66 -7.46
N PRO A 457 -27.76 36.77 -6.82
CA PRO A 457 -29.11 36.90 -6.31
C PRO A 457 -29.96 37.58 -7.39
N ALA A 458 -30.38 36.85 -8.41
CA ALA A 458 -31.45 37.27 -9.31
C ALA A 458 -31.84 36.13 -10.24
N ARG A 459 -32.86 35.37 -9.84
CA ARG A 459 -33.95 34.87 -10.71
C ARG A 459 -34.96 34.13 -9.85
N THR A 460 -36.03 34.84 -9.54
CA THR A 460 -37.30 34.30 -9.04
C THR A 460 -37.81 33.24 -10.02
N PRO A 461 -38.05 31.99 -9.61
CA PRO A 461 -38.87 31.07 -10.36
C PRO A 461 -40.31 31.26 -9.87
N GLU A 462 -41.14 31.87 -10.71
CA GLU A 462 -42.59 31.73 -10.59
C GLU A 462 -42.98 30.27 -10.78
N ASP A 463 -43.90 29.87 -9.91
CA ASP A 463 -44.51 28.57 -9.77
C ASP A 463 -45.19 28.09 -11.07
N LYS A 464 -44.65 27.04 -11.67
CA LYS A 464 -45.48 26.01 -12.32
C LYS A 464 -45.08 24.68 -11.73
N ALA A 465 -45.90 24.23 -10.79
CA ALA A 465 -45.89 22.92 -10.17
C ALA A 465 -45.75 21.80 -11.23
N LEU A 466 -44.52 21.34 -11.41
CA LEU A 466 -44.24 20.00 -11.91
C LEU A 466 -44.05 19.13 -10.67
N THR A 467 -45.03 18.29 -10.40
CA THR A 467 -44.97 17.23 -9.41
C THR A 467 -43.77 16.34 -9.73
N ILE A 468 -42.62 16.62 -9.12
CA ILE A 468 -41.49 15.72 -9.09
C ILE A 468 -41.95 14.56 -8.21
N THR A 469 -42.51 13.54 -8.85
CA THR A 469 -42.54 12.21 -8.26
C THR A 469 -41.09 11.87 -7.95
N THR A 470 -40.79 11.80 -6.66
CA THR A 470 -39.50 11.37 -6.13
C THR A 470 -39.09 10.11 -6.91
N PRO A 471 -37.92 10.06 -7.58
CA PRO A 471 -37.52 8.83 -8.25
C PRO A 471 -37.52 7.71 -7.21
N ARG A 472 -38.41 6.74 -7.41
CA ARG A 472 -38.53 5.54 -6.58
C ARG A 472 -37.12 4.93 -6.48
N PRO A 473 -36.60 4.59 -5.28
CA PRO A 473 -35.24 4.09 -5.15
C PRO A 473 -35.07 2.89 -6.07
N GLU A 474 -34.24 3.04 -7.11
CA GLU A 474 -33.97 1.95 -8.02
C GLU A 474 -33.31 0.81 -7.24
N LYS A 475 -33.86 -0.40 -7.38
CA LYS A 475 -33.26 -1.60 -6.80
C LYS A 475 -31.83 -1.72 -7.34
N ASN A 476 -30.83 -1.66 -6.47
CA ASN A 476 -29.41 -1.80 -6.82
C ASN A 476 -29.10 -3.25 -7.24
N TYR A 477 -28.05 -3.44 -8.03
CA TYR A 477 -27.57 -4.78 -8.36
C TYR A 477 -27.06 -5.49 -7.10
N ALA A 478 -27.53 -6.73 -6.88
CA ALA A 478 -26.94 -7.62 -5.90
C ALA A 478 -25.75 -8.34 -6.54
N VAL A 479 -24.60 -8.36 -5.86
CA VAL A 479 -23.37 -9.02 -6.33
C VAL A 479 -23.02 -10.13 -5.35
N THR A 480 -22.85 -11.34 -5.87
CA THR A 480 -22.40 -12.51 -5.10
C THR A 480 -21.12 -13.08 -5.68
N ILE A 481 -20.13 -13.37 -4.83
CA ILE A 481 -18.87 -14.00 -5.22
C ILE A 481 -18.63 -15.22 -4.33
N GLY A 482 -18.59 -16.41 -4.94
CA GLY A 482 -18.42 -17.67 -4.23
C GLY A 482 -17.09 -17.77 -3.50
N ARG A 483 -15.99 -17.49 -4.22
CA ARG A 483 -14.63 -17.50 -3.66
C ARG A 483 -13.74 -16.43 -4.31
N VAL A 484 -12.91 -15.78 -3.52
CA VAL A 484 -11.77 -14.96 -4.01
C VAL A 484 -10.49 -15.55 -3.44
N ARG A 485 -9.51 -15.81 -4.28
CA ARG A 485 -8.19 -16.30 -3.89
C ARG A 485 -7.11 -15.41 -4.50
N ILE A 486 -6.26 -14.88 -3.66
CA ILE A 486 -5.10 -14.07 -4.03
C ILE A 486 -3.88 -14.78 -3.47
N ASP A 487 -2.87 -15.01 -4.29
CA ASP A 487 -1.60 -15.63 -3.92
C ASP A 487 -0.43 -14.77 -4.44
N ASN A 488 0.68 -14.77 -3.70
CA ASN A 488 1.96 -14.15 -4.08
C ASN A 488 1.88 -12.67 -4.53
N TRP A 489 0.94 -11.90 -3.99
CA TRP A 489 0.92 -10.46 -4.23
C TRP A 489 2.07 -9.79 -3.47
N SER A 490 2.60 -8.73 -4.06
CA SER A 490 3.53 -7.82 -3.40
C SER A 490 2.95 -6.41 -3.42
N THR A 491 2.90 -5.77 -2.27
CA THR A 491 2.41 -4.40 -2.13
C THR A 491 3.49 -3.56 -1.48
N ARG A 492 3.81 -2.41 -2.08
CA ARG A 492 4.72 -1.41 -1.54
C ARG A 492 3.97 -0.10 -1.38
N LEU A 493 3.87 0.37 -0.15
CA LEU A 493 3.28 1.65 0.19
C LEU A 493 4.41 2.62 0.52
N GLU A 494 4.46 3.75 -0.18
CA GLU A 494 5.40 4.84 0.05
C GLU A 494 4.66 6.12 0.41
N ASP A 495 4.79 6.57 1.65
CA ASP A 495 4.31 7.87 2.11
C ASP A 495 5.49 8.85 2.20
N ARG A 496 5.55 9.79 1.25
CA ARG A 496 6.60 10.80 1.15
C ARG A 496 6.23 12.12 1.81
N ASN A 497 5.15 12.16 2.61
CA ASN A 497 4.67 13.39 3.26
C ASN A 497 5.65 13.92 4.35
N HIS A 498 6.57 13.09 4.82
CA HIS A 498 7.57 13.46 5.82
C HIS A 498 8.94 13.77 5.17
N ALA A 499 9.89 14.32 5.93
CA ALA A 499 11.23 14.63 5.41
C ALA A 499 11.95 13.40 4.85
N GLU A 500 11.74 12.23 5.49
CA GLU A 500 12.17 10.92 5.02
C GLU A 500 10.92 10.05 4.74
N PRO A 501 10.85 9.32 3.61
CA PRO A 501 9.68 8.50 3.27
C PRO A 501 9.40 7.38 4.29
N ALA A 502 8.12 7.18 4.64
CA ALA A 502 7.65 5.97 5.31
C ALA A 502 7.34 4.91 4.26
N VAL A 503 8.08 3.80 4.31
CA VAL A 503 7.90 2.68 3.37
C VAL A 503 7.42 1.46 4.13
N THR A 504 6.32 0.88 3.68
CA THR A 504 5.80 -0.40 4.18
C THR A 504 5.69 -1.37 3.02
N SER A 505 6.31 -2.54 3.13
CA SER A 505 6.18 -3.61 2.13
C SER A 505 5.39 -4.77 2.71
N VAL A 506 4.43 -5.29 1.94
CA VAL A 506 3.64 -6.46 2.28
C VAL A 506 3.89 -7.50 1.18
N SER A 507 4.65 -8.54 1.49
CA SER A 507 5.00 -9.60 0.54
C SER A 507 5.60 -10.83 1.25
N PRO A 508 5.26 -12.06 0.83
CA PRO A 508 4.14 -12.40 -0.05
C PRO A 508 2.81 -12.15 0.67
N LEU A 509 1.78 -11.71 -0.07
CA LEU A 509 0.40 -11.60 0.41
C LEU A 509 -0.46 -12.72 -0.19
N ALA A 510 -1.14 -13.46 0.68
CA ALA A 510 -2.16 -14.42 0.33
C ALA A 510 -3.48 -14.07 1.04
N LEU A 511 -4.59 -14.08 0.30
CA LEU A 511 -5.94 -13.79 0.80
C LEU A 511 -6.92 -14.82 0.22
N SER A 512 -7.76 -15.40 1.07
CA SER A 512 -8.89 -16.24 0.69
C SER A 512 -10.17 -15.67 1.30
N LEU A 513 -11.16 -15.36 0.47
CA LEU A 513 -12.50 -14.98 0.87
C LEU A 513 -13.52 -16.00 0.34
N GLN A 514 -14.54 -16.34 1.11
CA GLN A 514 -15.62 -17.24 0.69
C GLN A 514 -16.99 -16.67 1.06
N GLY A 515 -17.92 -16.68 0.10
CA GLY A 515 -19.31 -16.25 0.29
C GLY A 515 -19.50 -14.74 0.41
N ILE A 516 -18.86 -13.95 -0.46
CA ILE A 516 -19.06 -12.49 -0.50
C ILE A 516 -20.44 -12.19 -1.09
N SER A 517 -21.21 -11.31 -0.45
CA SER A 517 -22.49 -10.85 -0.98
C SER A 517 -22.77 -9.42 -0.55
N THR A 518 -23.37 -8.63 -1.44
CA THR A 518 -23.85 -7.26 -1.17
C THR A 518 -25.33 -7.20 -0.80
N ALA A 519 -26.01 -8.34 -0.64
CA ALA A 519 -27.39 -8.38 -0.16
C ALA A 519 -27.48 -7.95 1.32
N THR A 520 -28.55 -7.24 1.69
CA THR A 520 -28.74 -6.67 3.04
C THR A 520 -28.82 -7.70 4.17
N ASP A 521 -29.20 -8.94 3.86
CA ASP A 521 -29.35 -10.03 4.83
C ASP A 521 -28.32 -11.16 4.62
N ALA A 522 -27.20 -10.84 3.96
CA ALA A 522 -26.16 -11.83 3.67
C ALA A 522 -25.41 -12.29 4.93
N ALA A 523 -25.10 -13.58 4.98
CA ALA A 523 -24.19 -14.12 5.99
C ALA A 523 -22.77 -13.51 5.83
N PRO A 524 -22.02 -13.28 6.93
CA PRO A 524 -20.65 -12.82 6.86
C PRO A 524 -19.75 -13.78 6.06
N ALA A 525 -18.93 -13.22 5.17
CA ALA A 525 -17.95 -13.97 4.38
C ALA A 525 -16.82 -14.51 5.27
N GLN A 526 -16.32 -15.70 4.98
CA GLN A 526 -15.14 -16.24 5.65
C GLN A 526 -13.87 -15.65 5.03
N ILE A 527 -12.94 -15.21 5.87
CA ILE A 527 -11.66 -14.59 5.46
C ILE A 527 -10.47 -15.34 6.07
N ASP A 528 -9.43 -15.55 5.27
CA ASP A 528 -8.09 -15.96 5.71
C ASP A 528 -7.05 -15.09 4.98
N VAL A 529 -6.14 -14.49 5.73
CA VAL A 529 -5.07 -13.62 5.24
C VAL A 529 -3.76 -14.10 5.82
N LYS A 530 -2.74 -14.22 4.97
CA LYS A 530 -1.35 -14.44 5.38
C LYS A 530 -0.47 -13.48 4.62
N ALA A 531 0.38 -12.74 5.33
CA ALA A 531 1.24 -11.75 4.71
C ALA A 531 2.59 -11.64 5.42
N GLY A 532 3.67 -11.51 4.65
CA GLY A 532 4.94 -10.99 5.16
C GLY A 532 4.87 -9.46 5.24
N VAL A 533 5.37 -8.86 6.33
CA VAL A 533 5.39 -7.41 6.55
C VAL A 533 6.83 -6.96 6.77
N ASN A 534 7.31 -6.04 5.93
CA ASN A 534 8.68 -5.54 5.89
C ASN A 534 9.70 -6.70 5.78
N LYS A 535 10.87 -6.59 6.43
CA LYS A 535 11.98 -7.56 6.26
C LYS A 535 11.94 -8.75 7.25
N GLY A 536 10.88 -8.92 8.03
CA GLY A 536 10.84 -10.00 9.02
C GLY A 536 9.53 -10.20 9.79
N GLY A 537 8.53 -9.34 9.60
CA GLY A 537 7.24 -9.49 10.25
C GLY A 537 6.35 -10.49 9.52
N GLN A 538 5.47 -11.17 10.25
CA GLN A 538 4.40 -12.01 9.70
C GLN A 538 3.05 -11.54 10.25
N LEU A 539 2.06 -11.52 9.37
CA LEU A 539 0.66 -11.26 9.69
C LEU A 539 -0.14 -12.48 9.26
N SER A 540 -0.97 -13.01 10.14
CA SER A 540 -2.07 -13.89 9.79
C SER A 540 -3.36 -13.40 10.43
N ALA A 541 -4.45 -13.44 9.67
CA ALA A 541 -5.76 -13.07 10.15
C ALA A 541 -6.82 -14.01 9.57
N SER A 542 -7.69 -14.58 10.40
CA SER A 542 -8.76 -15.46 9.93
C SER A 542 -10.07 -15.19 10.67
N GLY A 543 -11.22 -15.37 10.02
CA GLY A 543 -12.50 -15.16 10.68
C GLY A 543 -13.65 -14.88 9.73
N LYS A 544 -14.56 -13.99 10.15
CA LYS A 544 -15.77 -13.62 9.42
C LYS A 544 -15.85 -12.10 9.22
N ILE A 545 -16.26 -11.67 8.04
CA ILE A 545 -16.45 -10.26 7.67
C ILE A 545 -17.78 -10.08 6.91
N GLY A 546 -18.66 -9.25 7.42
CA GLY A 546 -19.87 -8.76 6.76
C GLY A 546 -19.66 -7.33 6.27
N PHE A 547 -20.17 -7.01 5.09
CA PHE A 547 -19.94 -5.71 4.44
C PHE A 547 -21.10 -4.71 4.65
N MET A 548 -22.35 -5.19 4.81
CA MET A 548 -23.55 -4.34 4.95
C MET A 548 -24.54 -4.95 5.97
N PRO A 549 -24.60 -4.48 7.24
CA PRO A 549 -23.68 -3.52 7.86
C PRO A 549 -22.28 -4.11 8.04
N PHE A 550 -21.27 -3.24 8.19
CA PHE A 550 -19.91 -3.72 8.45
C PHE A 550 -19.84 -4.38 9.84
N VAL A 551 -19.47 -5.65 9.86
CA VAL A 551 -19.20 -6.43 11.06
C VAL A 551 -18.01 -7.34 10.80
N SER A 552 -17.11 -7.49 11.74
CA SER A 552 -15.97 -8.40 11.61
C SER A 552 -15.65 -9.07 12.93
N THR A 553 -15.26 -10.33 12.84
CA THR A 553 -14.70 -11.11 13.95
C THR A 553 -13.49 -11.84 13.41
N LEU A 554 -12.31 -11.35 13.76
CA LEU A 554 -11.03 -11.79 13.21
C LEU A 554 -10.12 -12.28 14.33
N ALA A 555 -9.60 -13.49 14.22
CA ALA A 555 -8.43 -13.94 14.96
C ALA A 555 -7.18 -13.38 14.25
N ILE A 556 -6.42 -12.53 14.91
CA ILE A 556 -5.23 -11.85 14.40
C ILE A 556 -4.01 -12.42 15.13
N ASP A 557 -2.98 -12.78 14.37
CA ASP A 557 -1.67 -13.18 14.86
C ASP A 557 -0.60 -12.40 14.07
N LEU A 558 0.09 -11.50 14.77
CA LEU A 558 1.24 -10.75 14.30
C LEU A 558 2.49 -11.30 14.97
N LYS A 559 3.53 -11.57 14.20
CA LYS A 559 4.84 -12.01 14.71
C LYS A 559 5.93 -11.05 14.27
N ALA A 560 6.66 -10.50 15.23
CA ALA A 560 7.84 -9.68 15.03
C ALA A 560 7.68 -8.54 13.99
N VAL A 561 6.52 -7.89 13.95
CA VAL A 561 6.26 -6.76 13.02
C VAL A 561 7.08 -5.54 13.46
N ASP A 562 7.93 -5.03 12.57
CA ASP A 562 8.76 -3.84 12.81
C ASP A 562 7.91 -2.57 12.92
N LEU A 563 8.07 -1.83 14.02
CA LEU A 563 7.35 -0.59 14.31
C LEU A 563 8.07 0.68 13.82
N LEU A 564 9.26 0.58 13.24
CA LEU A 564 10.00 1.73 12.71
C LEU A 564 9.21 2.57 11.69
N PRO A 565 8.47 2.00 10.73
CA PRO A 565 7.67 2.79 9.79
C PRO A 565 6.62 3.66 10.50
N VAL A 566 6.09 3.21 11.65
CA VAL A 566 5.08 3.94 12.43
C VAL A 566 5.66 5.19 13.09
N GLN A 567 6.97 5.23 13.35
CA GLN A 567 7.66 6.38 13.97
C GLN A 567 7.34 7.69 13.24
N ARG A 568 7.16 7.69 11.92
CA ARG A 568 6.92 8.91 11.13
C ARG A 568 5.59 9.59 11.47
N TYR A 569 4.58 8.82 11.84
CA TYR A 569 3.25 9.34 12.18
C TYR A 569 3.16 9.92 13.60
N VAL A 570 4.03 9.48 14.50
CA VAL A 570 4.06 9.96 15.90
C VAL A 570 5.16 10.97 16.16
N THR A 571 6.13 11.10 15.24
CA THR A 571 7.30 11.97 15.40
C THR A 571 6.89 13.38 15.80
N ASP A 572 5.89 14.01 15.19
CA ASP A 572 5.61 15.42 15.51
C ASP A 572 4.98 15.64 16.89
N ARG A 573 4.52 14.56 17.56
CA ARG A 573 3.83 14.60 18.85
C ARG A 573 4.70 14.19 20.05
N ILE A 574 5.87 13.59 19.80
CA ILE A 574 6.77 13.11 20.86
C ILE A 574 8.19 13.62 20.68
N ASN A 575 8.91 13.87 21.78
CA ASN A 575 10.33 14.26 21.74
C ASN A 575 11.30 13.06 21.64
N LEU A 576 10.78 11.87 21.35
CA LEU A 576 11.52 10.61 21.22
C LEU A 576 11.63 10.12 19.78
N ARG A 577 12.77 9.51 19.45
CA ARG A 577 12.97 8.77 18.21
C ARG A 577 13.12 7.28 18.52
N LEU A 578 12.21 6.47 17.99
CA LEU A 578 12.32 5.01 18.00
C LEU A 578 13.45 4.57 17.07
N THR A 579 14.34 3.74 17.59
CA THR A 579 15.46 3.15 16.83
C THR A 579 15.26 1.68 16.55
N ARG A 580 14.54 0.96 17.43
CA ARG A 580 14.13 -0.44 17.32
C ARG A 580 12.84 -0.66 18.09
N ALA A 581 11.93 -1.47 17.57
CA ALA A 581 10.87 -2.15 18.31
C ALA A 581 10.11 -3.11 17.39
N ASN A 582 9.76 -4.28 17.94
CA ASN A 582 8.98 -5.29 17.23
C ASN A 582 7.69 -5.57 18.00
N LEU A 583 6.57 -5.63 17.31
CA LEU A 583 5.27 -6.01 17.85
C LEU A 583 4.98 -7.48 17.55
N THR A 584 4.60 -8.23 18.58
CA THR A 584 3.99 -9.55 18.46
C THR A 584 2.66 -9.53 19.19
N THR A 585 1.59 -10.03 18.59
CA THR A 585 0.28 -10.02 19.24
C THR A 585 -0.61 -11.12 18.68
N SER A 586 -1.38 -11.77 19.53
CA SER A 586 -2.31 -12.84 19.17
C SER A 586 -3.63 -12.63 19.90
N GLY A 587 -4.72 -12.46 19.17
CA GLY A 587 -6.01 -12.17 19.79
C GLY A 587 -7.17 -12.12 18.81
N LYS A 588 -8.35 -11.79 19.33
CA LYS A 588 -9.58 -11.66 18.57
C LYS A 588 -9.98 -10.19 18.50
N LEU A 589 -10.08 -9.66 17.29
CA LEU A 589 -10.64 -8.34 16.98
C LEU A 589 -12.11 -8.49 16.63
N GLN A 590 -12.98 -7.70 17.26
CA GLN A 590 -14.38 -7.54 16.87
C GLN A 590 -14.63 -6.08 16.52
N LEU A 591 -15.15 -5.81 15.33
CA LEU A 591 -15.57 -4.48 14.93
C LEU A 591 -16.98 -4.54 14.35
N SER A 592 -17.78 -3.52 14.61
CA SER A 592 -19.13 -3.37 14.08
C SER A 592 -19.47 -1.89 13.93
N THR A 593 -20.25 -1.54 12.91
CA THR A 593 -20.77 -0.18 12.77
C THR A 593 -22.05 -0.01 13.59
N ARG A 594 -22.10 1.00 14.47
CA ARG A 594 -23.30 1.40 15.21
C ARG A 594 -24.30 2.12 14.31
N LYS A 595 -25.54 2.28 14.79
CA LYS A 595 -26.63 2.96 14.06
C LYS A 595 -26.32 4.43 13.72
N ASP A 596 -25.42 5.08 14.46
CA ASP A 596 -24.93 6.45 14.22
C ASP A 596 -23.78 6.51 13.19
N GLY A 597 -23.41 5.37 12.58
CA GLY A 597 -22.29 5.26 11.64
C GLY A 597 -20.92 5.15 12.30
N ALA A 598 -20.83 5.24 13.64
CA ALA A 598 -19.56 5.14 14.35
C ALA A 598 -19.11 3.67 14.47
N LEU A 599 -17.80 3.44 14.35
CA LEU A 599 -17.20 2.13 14.64
C LEU A 599 -17.23 1.87 16.15
N ALA A 600 -17.74 0.70 16.52
CA ALA A 600 -17.65 0.14 17.87
C ALA A 600 -16.99 -1.25 17.81
N GLY A 601 -16.52 -1.72 18.94
CA GLY A 601 -15.87 -3.02 19.05
C GLY A 601 -14.69 -2.99 19.99
N GLY A 602 -13.89 -4.06 19.93
CA GLY A 602 -12.78 -4.25 20.83
C GLY A 602 -11.81 -5.32 20.37
N TYR A 603 -10.74 -5.46 21.13
CA TYR A 603 -9.68 -6.42 20.92
C TYR A 603 -9.42 -7.18 22.21
N GLN A 604 -9.39 -8.51 22.13
CA GLN A 604 -9.07 -9.40 23.25
C GLN A 604 -7.91 -10.32 22.90
N GLY A 605 -6.81 -10.29 23.66
CA GLY A 605 -5.66 -11.14 23.41
C GLY A 605 -4.40 -10.72 24.13
N ASP A 606 -3.26 -11.16 23.62
CA ASP A 606 -1.94 -10.86 24.18
C ASP A 606 -1.14 -9.98 23.23
N ALA A 607 -0.31 -9.09 23.78
CA ALA A 607 0.57 -8.23 23.00
C ALA A 607 1.95 -8.13 23.66
N THR A 608 3.00 -8.14 22.87
CA THR A 608 4.38 -7.96 23.33
C THR A 608 5.11 -6.97 22.44
N ILE A 609 5.69 -5.94 23.05
CA ILE A 609 6.63 -5.03 22.40
C ILE A 609 8.04 -5.46 22.82
N ALA A 610 8.78 -6.04 21.88
CA ALA A 610 10.13 -6.53 22.10
C ALA A 610 11.20 -5.56 21.55
N ASN A 611 12.37 -5.57 22.18
CA ASN A 611 13.58 -4.84 21.76
C ASN A 611 13.35 -3.33 21.53
N LEU A 612 12.53 -2.69 22.36
CA LEU A 612 12.30 -1.26 22.23
C LEU A 612 13.57 -0.50 22.62
N ALA A 613 14.01 0.41 21.77
CA ALA A 613 15.08 1.34 22.06
C ALA A 613 14.77 2.73 21.50
N THR A 614 14.83 3.75 22.36
CA THR A 614 14.54 5.13 22.01
C THR A 614 15.70 6.05 22.37
N VAL A 615 15.85 7.10 21.57
CA VAL A 615 16.80 8.18 21.83
C VAL A 615 16.08 9.52 21.85
N ASP A 616 16.62 10.45 22.61
CA ASP A 616 16.23 11.86 22.55
C ASP A 616 16.55 12.42 21.16
N LYS A 617 15.58 13.13 20.56
CA LYS A 617 15.74 13.70 19.22
C LYS A 617 16.82 14.75 19.13
N LEU A 618 17.02 15.55 20.18
CA LEU A 618 17.97 16.65 20.16
C LEU A 618 19.40 16.19 20.42
N SER A 619 19.62 15.50 21.53
CA SER A 619 20.97 15.06 21.91
C SER A 619 21.41 13.76 21.23
N GLY A 620 20.47 12.93 20.77
CA GLY A 620 20.72 11.57 20.31
C GLY A 620 21.09 10.58 21.42
N ASN A 621 20.95 10.95 22.69
CA ASN A 621 21.26 10.08 23.83
C ASN A 621 20.15 9.07 24.10
N GLU A 622 20.53 7.89 24.59
CA GLU A 622 19.60 6.87 25.06
C GLU A 622 18.71 7.38 26.21
N PHE A 623 17.40 7.21 26.05
CA PHE A 623 16.39 7.63 27.02
C PHE A 623 15.66 6.46 27.66
N LEU A 624 15.01 5.62 26.84
CA LEU A 624 14.17 4.50 27.28
C LEU A 624 14.41 3.27 26.40
N ARG A 625 14.67 2.13 27.01
CA ARG A 625 14.72 0.82 26.32
C ARG A 625 14.17 -0.30 27.19
N TRP A 626 13.77 -1.39 26.56
CA TRP A 626 13.49 -2.65 27.24
C TRP A 626 13.65 -3.82 26.28
N LYS A 627 13.89 -5.02 26.84
CA LYS A 627 13.93 -6.24 26.04
C LYS A 627 12.52 -6.72 25.67
N SER A 628 11.60 -6.67 26.63
CA SER A 628 10.20 -7.09 26.42
C SER A 628 9.26 -6.35 27.34
N LEU A 629 8.16 -5.83 26.78
CA LEU A 629 6.96 -5.41 27.48
C LEU A 629 5.82 -6.31 27.00
N ALA A 630 5.44 -7.29 27.82
CA ALA A 630 4.36 -8.22 27.53
C ALA A 630 3.09 -7.81 28.29
N VAL A 631 1.96 -7.80 27.60
CA VAL A 631 0.62 -7.51 28.13
C VAL A 631 -0.23 -8.73 27.84
N GLY A 632 -0.58 -9.47 28.88
CA GLY A 632 -1.36 -10.70 28.82
C GLY A 632 -2.82 -10.49 29.25
N GLY A 633 -3.75 -11.12 28.55
CA GLY A 633 -5.19 -10.98 28.78
C GLY A 633 -5.67 -9.54 28.61
N MET A 634 -5.21 -8.88 27.55
CA MET A 634 -5.61 -7.53 27.18
C MET A 634 -7.04 -7.54 26.64
N ASP A 635 -7.90 -6.66 27.14
CA ASP A 635 -9.26 -6.39 26.67
C ASP A 635 -9.41 -4.88 26.46
N VAL A 636 -9.46 -4.47 25.19
CA VAL A 636 -9.58 -3.07 24.77
C VAL A 636 -10.94 -2.88 24.15
N GLN A 637 -11.70 -1.90 24.63
CA GLN A 637 -12.95 -1.47 23.99
C GLN A 637 -12.78 -0.07 23.42
N LEU A 638 -13.34 0.17 22.23
CA LEU A 638 -13.14 1.42 21.48
C LEU A 638 -14.17 2.50 21.81
N ALA A 639 -15.43 2.12 22.07
CA ALA A 639 -16.52 3.08 22.30
C ALA A 639 -17.60 2.47 23.24
N PRO A 640 -17.65 2.87 24.53
CA PRO A 640 -16.72 3.77 25.22
C PRO A 640 -15.31 3.15 25.36
N PHE A 641 -14.28 3.99 25.40
CA PHE A 641 -12.91 3.50 25.55
C PHE A 641 -12.70 2.87 26.93
N SER A 642 -12.21 1.63 26.97
CA SER A 642 -11.76 1.00 28.22
C SER A 642 -10.57 0.08 27.93
N PHE A 643 -9.67 -0.05 28.91
CA PHE A 643 -8.50 -0.91 28.82
C PHE A 643 -8.39 -1.78 30.07
N LYS A 644 -8.34 -3.10 29.89
CA LYS A 644 -8.05 -4.06 30.94
C LYS A 644 -6.89 -4.95 30.53
N ALA A 645 -6.03 -5.31 31.47
CA ALA A 645 -5.00 -6.32 31.28
C ALA A 645 -4.87 -7.20 32.52
N ASN A 646 -4.83 -8.53 32.35
CA ASN A 646 -4.65 -9.45 33.47
C ASN A 646 -3.22 -9.36 34.03
N GLN A 647 -2.23 -9.33 33.15
CA GLN A 647 -0.83 -9.23 33.52
C GLN A 647 -0.07 -8.29 32.59
N VAL A 648 0.86 -7.52 33.15
CA VAL A 648 1.85 -6.75 32.41
C VAL A 648 3.22 -7.16 32.94
N ALA A 649 4.17 -7.49 32.07
CA ALA A 649 5.53 -7.85 32.46
C ALA A 649 6.55 -7.01 31.68
N LEU A 650 7.41 -6.29 32.39
CA LEU A 650 8.46 -5.45 31.82
C LEU A 650 9.84 -5.99 32.22
N ASN A 651 10.60 -6.43 31.22
CA ASN A 651 11.86 -7.14 31.38
C ASN A 651 13.04 -6.34 30.80
N ASP A 652 14.15 -6.34 31.54
CA ASP A 652 15.44 -5.73 31.19
C ASP A 652 15.32 -4.28 30.71
N PHE A 653 14.56 -3.48 31.47
CA PHE A 653 14.28 -2.10 31.11
C PHE A 653 15.36 -1.12 31.59
N PHE A 654 15.55 -0.05 30.84
CA PHE A 654 16.37 1.09 31.22
C PHE A 654 15.61 2.39 30.98
N ALA A 655 15.67 3.29 31.95
CA ALA A 655 15.10 4.63 31.85
C ALA A 655 16.06 5.68 32.44
N ARG A 656 16.08 6.86 31.82
CA ARG A 656 16.81 8.03 32.33
C ARG A 656 15.84 9.05 32.90
N VAL A 657 15.96 9.32 34.20
CA VAL A 657 15.16 10.32 34.92
C VAL A 657 16.07 11.46 35.31
N ILE A 658 15.73 12.68 34.86
CA ILE A 658 16.51 13.88 35.12
C ILE A 658 15.60 14.92 35.77
N ILE A 659 16.04 15.44 36.92
CA ILE A 659 15.49 16.66 37.50
C ILE A 659 16.35 17.82 37.01
N ASP A 660 15.70 18.80 36.40
CA ASP A 660 16.36 20.00 35.90
C ASP A 660 16.65 21.01 37.04
N PRO A 661 17.43 22.08 36.80
CA PRO A 661 17.69 23.10 37.81
C PRO A 661 16.44 23.84 38.32
N SER A 662 15.28 23.70 37.66
CA SER A 662 13.99 24.25 38.10
C SER A 662 13.16 23.27 38.94
N GLY A 663 13.63 22.02 39.12
CA GLY A 663 12.91 20.96 39.81
C GLY A 663 11.91 20.19 38.95
N ARG A 664 11.87 20.43 37.62
CA ARG A 664 11.00 19.69 36.68
C ARG A 664 11.64 18.39 36.24
N ILE A 665 10.81 17.38 35.98
CA ILE A 665 11.23 16.04 35.56
C ILE A 665 11.09 15.90 34.04
N ASN A 666 12.14 15.43 33.37
CA ASN A 666 12.19 15.21 31.93
C ASN A 666 11.07 14.30 31.36
N LEU A 667 10.48 13.40 32.16
CA LEU A 667 9.37 12.53 31.74
C LEU A 667 8.11 13.31 31.35
N GLN A 668 7.95 14.54 31.84
CA GLN A 668 6.81 15.41 31.51
C GLN A 668 6.93 15.96 30.08
N ASP A 669 8.13 15.98 29.51
CA ASP A 669 8.42 16.53 28.19
C ASP A 669 8.36 15.47 27.07
N ILE A 670 7.94 14.23 27.36
CA ILE A 670 7.84 13.16 26.33
C ILE A 670 6.84 13.54 25.24
N VAL A 671 5.67 14.04 25.65
CA VAL A 671 4.61 14.53 24.77
C VAL A 671 4.85 16.01 24.52
N ARG A 672 4.81 16.42 23.26
CA ARG A 672 5.00 17.83 22.88
C ARG A 672 3.72 18.62 23.22
N GLY A 673 3.89 19.73 23.95
CA GLY A 673 2.85 20.77 24.10
C GLY A 673 2.86 21.75 22.92
N ASP A 674 1.73 22.42 22.69
CA ASP A 674 1.49 23.28 21.52
C ASP A 674 2.33 24.57 21.46
N ALA A 675 3.15 24.87 22.48
CA ALA A 675 3.98 26.07 22.53
C ALA A 675 5.37 25.81 23.15
N GLU A 676 6.40 26.40 22.52
CA GLU A 676 7.83 26.49 22.88
C GLU A 676 8.84 25.43 22.36
N ALA A 677 10.08 25.92 22.21
CA ALA A 677 11.25 25.26 21.63
C ALA A 677 11.50 23.86 22.22
N GLN A 678 11.83 22.92 21.34
CA GLN A 678 12.04 21.50 21.67
C GLN A 678 12.97 21.37 22.90
N PRO A 679 12.47 20.85 24.05
CA PRO A 679 13.33 20.53 25.19
C PRO A 679 14.06 19.21 24.97
N SER A 680 15.32 19.11 25.41
CA SER A 680 16.05 17.83 25.42
C SER A 680 15.57 16.97 26.59
N LEU A 681 15.35 15.68 26.34
CA LEU A 681 14.95 14.72 27.37
C LEU A 681 16.13 14.18 28.19
N THR A 682 17.36 14.51 27.82
CA THR A 682 18.57 13.87 28.38
C THR A 682 19.69 14.85 28.73
N VAL A 683 19.53 16.13 28.42
CA VAL A 683 20.45 17.22 28.74
C VAL A 683 19.67 18.31 29.47
N SER A 684 20.19 18.76 30.59
CA SER A 684 19.55 19.76 31.44
C SER A 684 19.62 21.15 30.80
N ARG A 685 18.51 21.90 30.85
CA ARG A 685 18.50 23.31 30.44
C ARG A 685 19.40 24.13 31.38
N THR A 686 20.47 24.72 30.83
CA THR A 686 21.32 25.69 31.54
C THR A 686 20.75 27.11 31.50
N THR A 687 19.77 27.37 30.62
CA THR A 687 19.13 28.69 30.50
C THR A 687 17.85 28.75 31.34
N LYS A 688 17.88 29.65 32.31
CA LYS A 688 16.71 30.11 33.08
C LYS A 688 15.65 30.60 32.09
N PRO A 689 14.42 30.06 32.08
CA PRO A 689 13.34 30.66 31.31
C PRO A 689 13.20 32.12 31.76
N ALA A 690 13.23 33.05 30.80
CA ALA A 690 12.86 34.42 31.05
C ALA A 690 11.44 34.42 31.62
N VAL A 691 11.32 34.78 32.88
CA VAL A 691 10.04 35.01 33.53
C VAL A 691 9.52 36.32 32.93
N SER A 692 8.90 36.23 31.75
CA SER A 692 8.02 37.30 31.27
C SER A 692 6.83 37.30 32.20
N GLY A 693 6.92 38.13 33.23
CA GLY A 693 5.79 38.52 34.03
C GLY A 693 4.74 39.13 33.11
N THR A 694 3.60 38.47 33.00
CA THR A 694 2.36 39.18 32.76
C THR A 694 1.24 38.40 33.43
N THR A 695 0.74 39.01 34.49
CA THR A 695 -0.52 38.70 35.14
C THR A 695 -1.62 38.66 34.09
N ALA A 696 -2.04 37.46 33.71
CA ALA A 696 -3.31 37.23 33.03
C ALA A 696 -4.04 36.13 33.79
N ALA A 697 -4.64 36.52 34.91
CA ALA A 697 -5.84 35.86 35.39
C ALA A 697 -6.91 36.08 34.32
N GLN A 698 -7.00 35.15 33.37
CA GLN A 698 -8.14 35.04 32.46
C GLN A 698 -8.79 33.69 32.73
N THR A 699 -10.01 33.79 33.22
CA THR A 699 -11.10 32.82 33.17
C THR A 699 -10.89 31.76 32.09
N ALA A 700 -10.32 30.62 32.50
CA ALA A 700 -10.45 29.39 31.74
C ALA A 700 -11.88 28.91 31.96
N ASP A 701 -12.73 29.12 30.96
CA ASP A 701 -13.99 28.41 30.81
C ASP A 701 -13.72 26.93 31.11
N GLN A 702 -14.35 26.45 32.18
CA GLN A 702 -14.32 25.06 32.60
C GLN A 702 -15.05 24.24 31.53
N LYS A 703 -14.31 23.83 30.49
CA LYS A 703 -14.68 22.64 29.72
C LYS A 703 -14.78 21.49 30.73
N PRO A 704 -15.90 20.77 30.80
CA PRO A 704 -16.09 19.72 31.79
C PRO A 704 -14.92 18.74 31.69
N LYS A 705 -14.18 18.58 32.80
CA LYS A 705 -13.15 17.54 32.95
C LYS A 705 -13.82 16.21 32.64
N THR A 706 -13.64 15.72 31.43
CA THR A 706 -14.11 14.40 31.02
C THR A 706 -13.45 13.40 31.98
N ALA A 707 -14.24 12.57 32.65
CA ALA A 707 -13.72 11.58 33.59
C ALA A 707 -12.62 10.74 32.90
N PRO A 708 -11.51 10.44 33.59
CA PRO A 708 -10.42 9.67 33.00
C PRO A 708 -10.94 8.30 32.54
N PRO A 709 -10.43 7.78 31.40
CA PRO A 709 -10.90 6.50 30.88
C PRO A 709 -10.69 5.36 31.89
N PRO A 710 -11.61 4.38 31.97
CA PRO A 710 -11.45 3.21 32.83
C PRO A 710 -10.26 2.37 32.36
N ILE A 711 -9.24 2.26 33.23
CA ILE A 711 -8.01 1.49 33.01
C ILE A 711 -7.82 0.56 34.21
N ALA A 712 -7.62 -0.73 33.97
CA ALA A 712 -7.33 -1.72 35.01
C ALA A 712 -6.22 -2.70 34.61
N ILE A 713 -5.29 -2.96 35.52
CA ILE A 713 -4.16 -3.87 35.37
C ILE A 713 -4.12 -4.79 36.59
N GLY A 714 -4.33 -6.09 36.37
CA GLY A 714 -4.37 -7.09 37.45
C GLY A 714 -3.03 -7.27 38.14
N LYS A 715 -1.96 -7.55 37.39
CA LYS A 715 -0.60 -7.70 37.92
C LYS A 715 0.46 -7.12 36.99
N LEU A 716 1.18 -6.10 37.42
CA LEU A 716 2.42 -5.62 36.80
C LEU A 716 3.62 -6.31 37.44
N THR A 717 4.53 -6.87 36.64
CA THR A 717 5.78 -7.50 37.07
C THR A 717 6.95 -6.76 36.43
N LEU A 718 7.95 -6.42 37.23
CA LEU A 718 9.17 -5.76 36.81
C LEU A 718 10.36 -6.69 37.02
N GLN A 719 11.28 -6.78 36.07
CA GLN A 719 12.49 -7.60 36.18
C GLN A 719 13.69 -6.96 35.49
N GLY A 720 14.86 -7.02 36.15
CA GLY A 720 16.14 -6.61 35.54
C GLY A 720 16.25 -5.11 35.24
N GLY A 721 15.47 -4.28 35.94
CA GLY A 721 15.38 -2.85 35.69
C GLY A 721 16.63 -2.07 36.09
N ARG A 722 16.98 -1.07 35.28
CA ARG A 722 18.02 -0.07 35.57
C ARG A 722 17.49 1.33 35.38
N VAL A 723 17.43 2.13 36.43
CA VAL A 723 17.02 3.53 36.34
C VAL A 723 18.22 4.40 36.67
N ARG A 724 18.57 5.32 35.77
CA ARG A 724 19.60 6.32 36.05
C ARG A 724 18.92 7.63 36.40
N PHE A 725 19.08 8.04 37.65
CA PHE A 725 18.52 9.25 38.21
C PHE A 725 19.61 10.32 38.32
N THR A 726 19.39 11.50 37.76
CA THR A 726 20.30 12.63 37.88
C THR A 726 19.52 13.84 38.37
N ASP A 727 19.94 14.40 39.49
CA ASP A 727 19.41 15.62 40.07
C ASP A 727 20.37 16.79 39.80
N ASN A 728 19.94 17.73 38.96
CA ASN A 728 20.67 18.98 38.68
C ASN A 728 20.08 20.19 39.41
N PHE A 729 19.07 19.99 40.26
CA PHE A 729 18.60 21.02 41.18
C PHE A 729 19.66 21.34 42.24
N ILE A 730 20.48 20.34 42.61
CA ILE A 730 21.61 20.45 43.54
C ILE A 730 22.93 20.61 42.78
N ARG A 731 23.88 21.39 43.33
CA ARG A 731 25.25 21.53 42.82
C ARG A 731 26.27 21.22 43.94
N PRO A 732 27.33 20.42 43.68
CA PRO A 732 27.56 19.63 42.46
C PRO A 732 26.41 18.64 42.20
N ASN A 733 26.19 18.23 40.95
CA ASN A 733 25.01 17.45 40.59
C ASN A 733 25.09 16.03 41.16
N TYR A 734 23.94 15.52 41.61
CA TYR A 734 23.87 14.18 42.19
C TYR A 734 23.37 13.19 41.14
N THR A 735 24.09 12.08 40.95
CA THR A 735 23.64 10.98 40.09
C THR A 735 23.59 9.68 40.88
N ALA A 736 22.44 9.02 40.86
CA ALA A 736 22.23 7.71 41.44
C ALA A 736 21.83 6.70 40.36
N THR A 737 22.28 5.46 40.52
CA THR A 737 21.83 4.35 39.68
C THR A 737 21.06 3.37 40.54
N LEU A 738 19.81 3.12 40.17
CA LEU A 738 19.00 2.04 40.68
C LEU A 738 19.20 0.82 39.77
N SER A 739 19.82 -0.23 40.28
CA SER A 739 20.07 -1.49 39.58
C SER A 739 19.19 -2.62 40.10
N SER A 740 19.06 -3.67 39.29
CA SER A 740 18.35 -4.90 39.64
C SER A 740 16.91 -4.67 40.11
N LEU A 741 16.26 -3.60 39.63
CA LEU A 741 14.89 -3.27 40.02
C LEU A 741 13.94 -4.36 39.52
N GLY A 742 13.22 -4.97 40.45
CA GLY A 742 12.20 -5.95 40.17
C GLY A 742 11.14 -6.02 41.25
N GLY A 743 10.06 -6.74 40.98
CA GLY A 743 8.94 -6.87 41.91
C GLY A 743 7.59 -6.83 41.23
N THR A 744 6.53 -6.58 41.98
CA THR A 744 5.15 -6.64 41.50
C THR A 744 4.29 -5.48 42.00
N VAL A 745 3.34 -5.05 41.16
CA VAL A 745 2.23 -4.19 41.52
C VAL A 745 0.92 -4.89 41.16
N THR A 746 0.00 -5.10 42.11
CA THR A 746 -1.29 -5.78 41.85
C THR A 746 -2.47 -4.82 42.01
N ASP A 747 -3.53 -5.07 41.24
CA ASP A 747 -4.82 -4.36 41.32
C ASP A 747 -4.76 -2.85 41.01
N LEU A 748 -3.94 -2.47 40.03
CA LEU A 748 -3.81 -1.08 39.58
C LEU A 748 -5.01 -0.71 38.70
N SER A 749 -5.90 0.16 39.20
CA SER A 749 -7.08 0.59 38.45
C SER A 749 -7.45 2.04 38.73
N SER A 750 -8.00 2.74 37.73
CA SER A 750 -8.51 4.11 37.88
C SER A 750 -9.76 4.21 38.78
N ASN A 751 -10.45 3.09 39.03
CA ASN A 751 -11.64 3.03 39.89
C ASN A 751 -11.43 2.28 41.23
N ASN A 752 -10.24 1.74 41.49
CA ASN A 752 -9.99 0.97 42.71
C ASN A 752 -9.75 1.91 43.90
N ALA A 753 -10.72 1.96 44.83
CA ALA A 753 -10.64 2.77 46.04
C ALA A 753 -9.54 2.29 47.02
N ALA A 754 -9.22 0.99 47.04
CA ALA A 754 -8.25 0.42 47.98
C ALA A 754 -6.78 0.63 47.57
N GLY A 755 -6.53 1.07 46.32
CA GLY A 755 -5.20 1.22 45.76
C GLY A 755 -4.51 -0.10 45.38
N ALA A 756 -3.49 0.00 44.55
CA ALA A 756 -2.69 -1.10 44.03
C ALA A 756 -1.64 -1.51 45.06
N ARG A 757 -1.47 -2.81 45.33
CA ARG A 757 -0.42 -3.30 46.24
C ARG A 757 0.92 -3.35 45.54
N VAL A 758 1.97 -2.86 46.19
CA VAL A 758 3.34 -2.76 45.65
C VAL A 758 4.28 -3.60 46.51
N ASP A 759 5.16 -4.39 45.88
CA ASP A 759 6.37 -5.00 46.47
C ASP A 759 7.48 -4.88 45.43
N LEU A 760 8.42 -3.97 45.64
CA LEU A 760 9.56 -3.72 44.76
C LEU A 760 10.87 -3.92 45.53
N ARG A 761 11.88 -4.44 44.84
CA ARG A 761 13.22 -4.67 45.35
C ARG A 761 14.24 -4.22 44.32
N GLY A 762 15.38 -3.75 44.78
CA GLY A 762 16.47 -3.35 43.91
C GLY A 762 17.67 -2.89 44.73
N GLU A 763 18.59 -2.22 44.06
CA GLU A 763 19.80 -1.68 44.69
C GLU A 763 19.99 -0.22 44.28
N VAL A 764 20.02 0.70 45.25
CA VAL A 764 20.36 2.11 45.01
C VAL A 764 21.84 2.31 45.31
N SER A 765 22.64 2.59 44.28
CA SER A 765 24.10 2.78 44.46
C SER A 765 24.78 1.61 45.21
N ASN A 766 24.35 0.37 44.91
CA ASN A 766 24.75 -0.90 45.54
C ASN A 766 24.24 -1.15 46.97
N ALA A 767 23.30 -0.34 47.47
CA ALA A 767 22.62 -0.59 48.74
C ALA A 767 21.24 -1.23 48.51
N PRO A 768 20.89 -2.34 49.18
CA PRO A 768 19.61 -3.00 48.98
C PRO A 768 18.45 -2.07 49.37
N LEU A 769 17.49 -1.95 48.46
CA LEU A 769 16.24 -1.21 48.58
C LEU A 769 15.08 -2.19 48.57
N SER A 770 14.13 -2.06 49.50
CA SER A 770 12.80 -2.65 49.34
C SER A 770 11.70 -1.62 49.58
N VAL A 771 10.61 -1.73 48.82
CA VAL A 771 9.46 -0.83 48.85
C VAL A 771 8.20 -1.68 48.86
N THR A 772 7.40 -1.58 49.91
CA THR A 772 6.13 -2.31 50.05
C THR A 772 5.01 -1.33 50.39
N GLY A 773 3.77 -1.63 50.01
CA GLY A 773 2.63 -0.79 50.39
C GLY A 773 1.50 -0.75 49.37
N ARG A 774 0.78 0.38 49.32
CA ARG A 774 -0.33 0.65 48.42
C ARG A 774 -0.19 2.00 47.72
N ILE A 775 -0.49 2.05 46.43
CA ILE A 775 -0.49 3.29 45.63
C ILE A 775 -1.69 3.35 44.68
N ASN A 776 -2.25 4.51 44.40
CA ASN A 776 -3.12 4.69 43.24
C ASN A 776 -2.77 5.98 42.46
N PRO A 777 -1.88 5.89 41.46
CA PRO A 777 -1.53 7.03 40.62
C PRO A 777 -2.56 7.34 39.53
N LEU A 778 -3.55 6.45 39.29
CA LEU A 778 -4.56 6.62 38.22
C LEU A 778 -5.81 7.37 38.70
N ARG A 779 -5.92 7.62 40.01
CA ARG A 779 -6.99 8.39 40.63
C ARG A 779 -6.67 9.89 40.58
N GLY A 780 -7.70 10.75 40.53
CA GLY A 780 -7.52 12.21 40.47
C GLY A 780 -6.88 12.82 41.72
N ASP A 781 -7.04 12.18 42.87
CA ASP A 781 -6.35 12.43 44.13
C ASP A 781 -5.37 11.28 44.43
N LEU A 782 -4.10 11.63 44.65
CA LEU A 782 -3.02 10.67 44.90
C LEU A 782 -3.27 9.92 46.22
N LEU A 783 -3.43 8.60 46.14
CA LEU A 783 -3.44 7.70 47.30
C LEU A 783 -2.09 7.00 47.39
N LEU A 784 -1.46 7.06 48.57
CA LEU A 784 -0.15 6.48 48.81
C LEU A 784 -0.07 5.98 50.25
N ASP A 785 0.39 4.76 50.48
CA ASP A 785 0.67 4.19 51.80
C ASP A 785 1.85 3.22 51.63
N ILE A 786 3.07 3.75 51.66
CA ILE A 786 4.29 3.03 51.29
C ILE A 786 5.24 2.98 52.48
N GLN A 787 5.81 1.80 52.69
CA GLN A 787 7.00 1.59 53.50
C GLN A 787 8.19 1.33 52.56
N ALA A 788 9.29 2.04 52.74
CA ALA A 788 10.52 1.75 52.03
C ALA A 788 11.70 1.70 53.00
N ASN A 789 12.63 0.79 52.73
CA ASN A 789 13.88 0.68 53.48
C ASN A 789 15.07 0.66 52.53
N VAL A 790 16.14 1.32 52.96
CA VAL A 790 17.46 1.15 52.36
C VAL A 790 18.46 0.92 53.46
N ARG A 791 19.39 -0.03 53.28
CA ARG A 791 20.39 -0.37 54.29
C ARG A 791 21.79 -0.17 53.77
N GLY A 792 22.62 0.53 54.54
CA GLY A 792 24.05 0.68 54.27
C GLY A 792 24.39 1.48 53.01
N MET A 793 23.55 2.44 52.61
CA MET A 793 23.86 3.39 51.54
C MET A 793 25.08 4.24 51.92
N GLU A 794 26.01 4.42 51.00
CA GLU A 794 27.17 5.28 51.25
C GLU A 794 26.77 6.75 51.31
N LEU A 795 27.23 7.46 52.33
CA LEU A 795 26.90 8.87 52.54
C LEU A 795 27.80 9.83 51.76
N ALA A 796 29.02 9.43 51.40
CA ALA A 796 29.96 10.30 50.67
C ALA A 796 29.38 10.85 49.36
N PRO A 797 28.66 10.06 48.52
CA PRO A 797 27.96 10.60 47.34
C PRO A 797 26.87 11.63 47.64
N LEU A 798 26.30 11.65 48.86
CA LEU A 798 25.27 12.60 49.28
C LEU A 798 25.84 13.93 49.79
N SER A 799 27.16 14.11 49.74
CA SER A 799 27.84 15.36 50.12
C SER A 799 27.27 16.59 49.43
N ALA A 800 26.77 16.47 48.20
CA ALA A 800 26.13 17.56 47.48
C ALA A 800 24.90 18.14 48.21
N TYR A 801 24.04 17.26 48.76
CA TYR A 801 22.87 17.69 49.55
C TYR A 801 23.28 18.23 50.92
N SER A 802 24.25 17.59 51.56
CA SER A 802 24.76 18.01 52.87
C SER A 802 25.43 19.38 52.79
N GLY A 803 26.28 19.64 51.79
CA GLY A 803 26.90 20.93 51.58
C GLY A 803 25.86 22.05 51.40
N ARG A 804 24.81 21.81 50.61
CA ARG A 804 23.77 22.82 50.35
C ARG A 804 22.92 23.16 51.57
N HIS A 805 22.45 22.16 52.32
CA HIS A 805 21.45 22.35 53.40
C HIS A 805 22.05 22.33 54.82
N ILE A 806 23.18 21.64 54.99
CA ILE A 806 23.86 21.45 56.27
C ILE A 806 25.14 22.31 56.36
N GLY A 807 25.75 22.67 55.23
CA GLY A 807 26.96 23.51 55.17
C GLY A 807 28.27 22.74 55.37
N TYR A 808 28.23 21.40 55.30
CA TYR A 808 29.41 20.52 55.42
C TYR A 808 29.32 19.39 54.39
N GLY A 809 30.44 19.03 53.77
CA GLY A 809 30.53 17.81 52.96
C GLY A 809 30.61 16.55 53.84
N ILE A 810 30.29 15.38 53.31
CA ILE A 810 30.40 14.10 54.04
C ILE A 810 31.64 13.35 53.55
N GLU A 811 32.62 13.17 54.42
CA GLU A 811 33.85 12.44 54.10
C GLU A 811 33.62 10.93 54.12
N LYS A 812 32.89 10.44 55.13
CA LYS A 812 32.63 9.01 55.36
C LYS A 812 31.31 8.80 56.09
N GLY A 813 30.69 7.65 55.84
CA GLY A 813 29.60 7.09 56.65
C GLY A 813 28.66 6.22 55.83
N LYS A 814 27.83 5.45 56.53
CA LYS A 814 26.72 4.68 55.94
C LYS A 814 25.39 5.19 56.46
N LEU A 815 24.38 5.16 55.61
CA LEU A 815 23.01 5.54 55.89
C LEU A 815 22.11 4.34 55.67
N SER A 816 21.37 3.97 56.70
CA SER A 816 20.17 3.16 56.56
C SER A 816 18.98 4.06 56.85
N PHE A 817 17.96 4.03 56.00
CA PHE A 817 16.74 4.80 56.23
C PHE A 817 15.52 3.91 56.07
N GLU A 818 14.54 4.13 56.94
CA GLU A 818 13.23 3.51 56.89
C GLU A 818 12.19 4.62 56.81
N VAL A 819 11.37 4.61 55.76
CA VAL A 819 10.32 5.60 55.55
C VAL A 819 8.97 4.91 55.49
N ALA A 820 7.97 5.52 56.14
CA ALA A 820 6.58 5.10 56.05
C ALA A 820 5.72 6.34 55.73
N TYR A 821 5.27 6.45 54.49
CA TYR A 821 4.55 7.60 53.96
C TYR A 821 3.11 7.23 53.64
N LYS A 822 2.17 8.01 54.17
CA LYS A 822 0.74 7.90 53.90
C LYS A 822 0.22 9.23 53.35
N VAL A 823 -0.41 9.20 52.19
CA VAL A 823 -1.15 10.30 51.57
C VAL A 823 -2.60 9.87 51.38
N GLU A 824 -3.50 10.58 52.05
CA GLU A 824 -4.94 10.37 51.97
C GLU A 824 -5.64 11.72 52.02
N ALA A 825 -6.62 11.97 51.13
CA ALA A 825 -7.33 13.25 51.03
C ALA A 825 -6.39 14.49 50.96
N ARG A 826 -5.30 14.37 50.21
CA ARG A 826 -4.24 15.40 50.06
C ARG A 826 -3.47 15.74 51.35
N GLN A 827 -3.62 14.97 52.42
CA GLN A 827 -2.82 15.09 53.65
C GLN A 827 -1.68 14.07 53.63
N LEU A 828 -0.46 14.53 53.88
CA LEU A 828 0.73 13.71 54.03
C LEU A 828 0.99 13.44 55.52
N THR A 829 1.17 12.18 55.88
CA THR A 829 1.76 11.73 57.14
C THR A 829 2.97 10.86 56.81
N ALA A 830 4.13 11.24 57.32
CA ALA A 830 5.40 10.61 56.99
C ALA A 830 6.20 10.31 58.26
N HIS A 831 6.66 9.08 58.41
CA HIS A 831 7.62 8.69 59.43
C HIS A 831 8.95 8.42 58.75
N ASN A 832 10.02 9.05 59.22
CA ASN A 832 11.37 8.87 58.68
C ASN A 832 12.29 8.44 59.82
N ARG A 833 12.80 7.21 59.81
CA ARG A 833 13.87 6.76 60.70
C ARG A 833 15.19 6.78 59.93
N LEU A 834 16.14 7.56 60.38
CA LEU A 834 17.48 7.65 59.81
C LEU A 834 18.48 7.03 60.79
N ILE A 835 19.22 6.04 60.33
CA ILE A 835 20.33 5.40 61.04
C ILE A 835 21.61 5.73 60.29
N LEU A 836 22.47 6.55 60.89
CA LEU A 836 23.75 6.97 60.32
C LEU A 836 24.87 6.27 61.08
N GLU A 837 25.75 5.55 60.38
CA GLU A 837 26.89 4.84 60.95
C GLU A 837 28.19 5.53 60.55
N GLN A 838 29.01 5.85 61.54
CA GLN A 838 30.34 6.43 61.35
C GLN A 838 30.35 7.73 60.51
N LEU A 839 29.27 8.52 60.59
CA LEU A 839 29.19 9.81 59.91
C LEU A 839 30.35 10.71 60.32
N THR A 840 31.13 11.14 59.33
CA THR A 840 32.23 12.09 59.48
C THR A 840 32.05 13.18 58.44
N PHE A 841 31.95 14.43 58.89
CA PHE A 841 31.92 15.59 58.01
C PHE A 841 33.32 15.98 57.59
N GLY A 842 33.47 16.43 56.35
CA GLY A 842 34.66 17.09 55.85
C GLY A 842 34.64 18.60 56.15
N ASP A 843 35.38 19.34 55.34
CA ASP A 843 35.48 20.80 55.47
C ASP A 843 34.13 21.50 55.29
N LYS A 844 34.02 22.69 55.91
CA LYS A 844 32.85 23.55 55.81
C LYS A 844 32.68 24.03 54.37
N VAL A 845 31.44 23.98 53.88
CA VAL A 845 31.05 24.42 52.53
C VAL A 845 30.22 25.69 52.66
N ASP A 846 30.64 26.77 51.99
CA ASP A 846 29.86 28.01 51.94
C ASP A 846 28.60 27.83 51.08
N SER A 847 27.43 27.84 51.72
CA SER A 847 26.12 27.74 51.07
C SER A 847 25.12 28.72 51.67
N PRO A 848 24.46 29.58 50.87
CA PRO A 848 23.45 30.53 51.36
C PRO A 848 22.23 29.88 52.00
N SER A 849 21.93 28.62 51.65
CA SER A 849 20.80 27.85 52.15
C SER A 849 21.18 26.86 53.27
N ALA A 850 22.42 26.90 53.75
CA ALA A 850 22.87 26.04 54.84
C ALA A 850 22.27 26.47 56.19
N THR A 851 22.03 25.50 57.08
CA THR A 851 21.57 25.77 58.44
C THR A 851 22.60 26.59 59.22
N LYS A 852 22.11 27.46 60.10
CA LYS A 852 22.95 28.23 61.04
C LYS A 852 23.25 27.47 62.34
N LEU A 853 22.73 26.26 62.49
CA LEU A 853 22.87 25.43 63.69
C LEU A 853 24.30 24.83 63.82
N PRO A 854 24.81 24.58 65.04
CA PRO A 854 26.12 23.95 65.24
C PRO A 854 26.06 22.44 64.99
N VAL A 855 26.05 22.05 63.71
CA VAL A 855 25.81 20.66 63.24
C VAL A 855 26.80 19.65 63.83
N GLN A 856 28.09 19.97 63.88
CA GLN A 856 29.11 19.04 64.41
C GLN A 856 28.88 18.71 65.88
N PHE A 857 28.42 19.69 66.68
CA PHE A 857 28.05 19.49 68.07
C PHE A 857 26.81 18.61 68.20
N ALA A 858 25.78 18.85 67.38
CA ALA A 858 24.57 18.02 67.36
C ALA A 858 24.88 16.55 66.99
N VAL A 859 25.77 16.33 66.02
CA VAL A 859 26.22 14.98 65.64
C VAL A 859 27.02 14.31 66.75
N ALA A 860 27.90 15.05 67.44
CA ALA A 860 28.65 14.50 68.59
C ALA A 860 27.74 14.08 69.76
N LEU A 861 26.62 14.80 69.96
CA LEU A 861 25.67 14.51 71.03
C LEU A 861 24.73 13.34 70.69
N LEU A 862 24.32 13.22 69.42
CA LEU A 862 23.41 12.17 68.96
C LEU A 862 24.12 10.83 68.66
N ARG A 863 25.45 10.83 68.62
CA ARG A 863 26.28 9.67 68.32
C ARG A 863 26.48 8.78 69.56
N ASP A 864 26.23 7.48 69.43
CA ASP A 864 26.51 6.50 70.49
C ASP A 864 27.98 6.05 70.54
N ARG A 865 28.31 5.15 71.49
CA ARG A 865 29.66 4.56 71.64
C ARG A 865 30.17 3.80 70.42
N ASN A 866 29.28 3.31 69.55
CA ASN A 866 29.62 2.57 68.33
C ASN A 866 29.71 3.48 67.10
N GLY A 867 29.38 4.76 67.27
CA GLY A 867 29.35 5.74 66.19
C GLY A 867 28.06 5.74 65.38
N VAL A 868 26.95 5.30 65.95
CA VAL A 868 25.62 5.24 65.34
C VAL A 868 24.76 6.41 65.82
N ILE A 869 24.01 7.02 64.90
CA ILE A 869 23.02 8.07 65.16
C ILE A 869 21.68 7.57 64.64
N ASP A 870 20.67 7.43 65.51
CA ASP A 870 19.33 6.96 65.16
C ASP A 870 18.30 8.07 65.44
N VAL A 871 17.71 8.61 64.38
CA VAL A 871 16.80 9.77 64.47
C VAL A 871 15.47 9.44 63.82
N ASN A 872 14.39 9.63 64.57
CA ASN A 872 13.02 9.54 64.06
C ASN A 872 12.44 10.94 63.82
N LEU A 873 12.07 11.24 62.59
CA LEU A 873 11.53 12.52 62.12
C LEU A 873 10.12 12.31 61.55
N PRO A 874 9.05 12.50 62.36
CA PRO A 874 7.69 12.56 61.84
C PRO A 874 7.48 13.88 61.07
N ILE A 875 6.86 13.81 59.90
CA ILE A 875 6.51 14.95 59.05
C ILE A 875 5.03 14.82 58.71
N GLY A 876 4.24 15.89 58.90
CA GLY A 876 2.82 15.91 58.55
C GLY A 876 2.40 17.25 57.97
N GLY A 877 1.43 17.26 57.05
CA GLY A 877 0.90 18.50 56.47
C GLY A 877 0.05 18.30 55.20
N SER A 878 -0.55 19.38 54.72
CA SER A 878 -1.30 19.39 53.44
C SER A 878 -0.34 19.43 52.24
N LEU A 879 -0.68 18.75 51.15
CA LEU A 879 0.04 18.87 49.88
C LEU A 879 -0.19 20.21 49.18
N ASP A 880 -1.17 20.99 49.61
CA ASP A 880 -1.52 22.30 49.03
C ASP A 880 -0.76 23.48 49.65
N ASP A 881 -0.19 23.32 50.85
CA ASP A 881 0.54 24.37 51.58
C ASP A 881 1.74 23.77 52.34
N PRO A 882 2.95 23.78 51.74
CA PRO A 882 4.12 23.06 52.24
C PRO A 882 4.93 23.84 53.29
N GLN A 883 4.29 24.40 54.32
CA GLN A 883 4.98 25.02 55.47
C GLN A 883 5.41 23.96 56.50
N PHE A 884 6.40 23.13 56.17
CA PHE A 884 6.91 22.09 57.07
C PHE A 884 7.93 22.66 58.09
N SER A 885 7.54 22.86 59.35
CA SER A 885 8.44 23.38 60.40
C SER A 885 9.24 22.26 61.10
N ILE A 886 10.46 22.02 60.62
CA ILE A 886 11.39 21.00 61.17
C ILE A 886 11.97 21.41 62.55
N GLY A 887 12.01 22.70 62.86
CA GLY A 887 12.70 23.26 64.04
C GLY A 887 12.12 22.85 65.40
N ALA A 888 10.81 22.62 65.50
CA ALA A 888 10.14 22.32 66.77
C ALA A 888 10.35 20.86 67.25
N ILE A 889 10.70 19.95 66.33
CA ILE A 889 10.84 18.51 66.62
C ILE A 889 12.22 18.19 67.23
N LEU A 890 13.27 18.87 66.79
CA LEU A 890 14.66 18.61 67.23
C LEU A 890 14.92 19.01 68.69
N VAL A 891 14.30 20.09 69.19
CA VAL A 891 14.51 20.57 70.56
C VAL A 891 13.99 19.58 71.61
N LYS A 892 12.94 18.82 71.29
CA LYS A 892 12.37 17.78 72.18
C LYS A 892 13.26 16.54 72.33
N VAL A 893 14.10 16.23 71.35
CA VAL A 893 14.96 15.03 71.37
C VAL A 893 16.28 15.28 72.13
N ILE A 894 16.74 16.53 72.17
CA ILE A 894 18.01 16.93 72.83
C ILE A 894 17.83 17.19 74.34
N GLY A 895 16.59 17.38 74.81
CA GLY A 895 16.29 17.88 76.16
C GLY A 895 16.58 16.97 77.36
N ASN A 896 17.15 15.77 77.20
CA ASN A 896 17.31 14.81 78.32
C ASN A 896 18.65 14.07 78.40
N VAL A 897 19.72 14.58 77.78
CA VAL A 897 21.06 13.96 77.94
C VAL A 897 22.04 14.96 78.53
N ILE A 898 22.31 14.83 79.83
CA ILE A 898 23.35 15.56 80.58
C ILE A 898 24.39 14.59 81.15
N LEU A 899 25.63 14.79 80.67
CA LEU A 899 26.97 14.76 81.30
C LEU A 899 27.64 13.48 81.85
N LYS A 900 28.94 13.41 81.50
CA LYS A 900 30.08 12.53 81.86
C LYS A 900 30.26 11.30 80.93
N ALA A 901 31.45 10.95 80.42
CA ALA A 901 32.82 11.26 80.83
C ALA A 901 33.81 11.29 79.65
N VAL A 902 35.01 11.79 79.97
CA VAL A 902 36.20 12.04 79.14
C VAL A 902 37.07 10.78 79.03
N THR A 903 37.90 10.79 77.99
CA THR A 903 39.25 10.20 77.82
C THR A 903 39.38 9.10 76.78
N GLN A 904 40.23 9.40 75.79
CA GLN A 904 40.60 8.59 74.64
C GLN A 904 41.24 7.28 75.05
N PRO A 905 41.00 6.19 74.29
CA PRO A 905 42.03 5.20 74.05
C PRO A 905 42.33 5.17 72.55
N PHE A 906 43.60 5.33 72.16
CA PHE A 906 44.32 4.53 71.17
C PHE A 906 45.64 5.24 70.83
N ALA A 907 46.66 4.88 71.59
CA ALA A 907 48.04 4.92 71.14
C ALA A 907 48.43 3.51 70.68
N LEU A 908 49.02 3.46 69.49
CA LEU A 908 49.92 2.42 68.98
C LEU A 908 49.30 1.07 68.60
N LEU A 909 49.63 0.60 67.38
CA LEU A 909 50.33 -0.67 67.14
C LEU A 909 50.54 -0.85 65.61
N GLY A 910 51.73 -0.48 65.15
CA GLY A 910 52.25 -0.87 63.84
C GLY A 910 53.47 -1.76 64.05
N ALA A 911 53.30 -3.07 63.88
CA ALA A 911 54.36 -4.05 63.55
C ALA A 911 53.77 -5.47 63.58
N ALA A 912 53.12 -5.89 62.49
CA ALA A 912 52.81 -7.32 62.26
C ALA A 912 52.57 -7.69 60.78
N PHE A 913 52.46 -6.72 59.87
CA PHE A 913 52.24 -6.97 58.44
C PHE A 913 53.55 -6.87 57.67
N GLY A 914 54.28 -7.98 57.56
CA GLY A 914 55.31 -8.12 56.53
C GLY A 914 54.68 -7.92 55.14
N GLY A 915 55.08 -6.85 54.43
CA GLY A 915 54.60 -6.50 53.08
C GLY A 915 53.80 -5.19 52.92
N GLY A 916 53.81 -4.30 53.93
CA GLY A 916 52.87 -3.17 54.07
C GLY A 916 52.83 -2.05 53.02
N GLU A 917 53.78 -1.93 52.08
CA GLU A 917 53.75 -0.87 51.06
C GLU A 917 53.09 -1.26 49.72
N GLN A 918 52.99 -2.55 49.39
CA GLN A 918 52.53 -2.96 48.06
C GLN A 918 51.00 -3.15 47.94
N LEU A 919 50.29 -3.25 49.07
CA LEU A 919 48.84 -3.45 49.14
C LEU A 919 48.06 -2.19 49.57
N SER A 920 48.75 -1.08 49.87
CA SER A 920 48.14 0.17 50.36
C SER A 920 47.64 1.10 49.26
N ALA A 921 47.98 0.84 47.99
CA ALA A 921 47.49 1.60 46.85
C ALA A 921 47.46 0.78 45.54
N MET A 922 46.55 1.15 44.64
CA MET A 922 46.38 0.57 43.31
C MET A 922 46.33 1.66 42.25
N ASP A 923 47.24 1.60 41.28
CA ASP A 923 47.35 2.60 40.22
C ASP A 923 46.33 2.36 39.10
N PHE A 924 45.87 3.46 38.50
CA PHE A 924 44.99 3.50 37.33
C PHE A 924 45.66 4.26 36.19
N GLU A 925 45.28 3.96 34.95
CA GLU A 925 45.63 4.83 33.82
C GLU A 925 45.03 6.24 34.00
N PRO A 926 45.77 7.31 33.67
CA PRO A 926 45.24 8.68 33.72
C PRO A 926 43.94 8.82 32.89
N GLY A 927 42.95 9.51 33.44
CA GLY A 927 41.64 9.74 32.84
C GLY A 927 40.73 8.51 32.71
N ARG A 928 41.13 7.34 33.23
CA ARG A 928 40.37 6.08 33.15
C ARG A 928 40.24 5.40 34.53
N ALA A 929 39.23 4.54 34.64
CA ALA A 929 38.94 3.72 35.83
C ALA A 929 38.94 2.21 35.51
N LEU A 930 39.75 1.79 34.54
CA LEU A 930 39.93 0.38 34.16
C LEU A 930 40.97 -0.30 35.06
N ILE A 931 40.68 -1.50 35.54
CA ILE A 931 41.61 -2.33 36.33
C ILE A 931 42.56 -3.01 35.36
N SER A 932 43.88 -2.80 35.51
CA SER A 932 44.91 -3.48 34.74
C SER A 932 45.22 -4.87 35.31
N GLY A 933 45.87 -5.74 34.53
CA GLY A 933 46.21 -7.10 35.00
C GLY A 933 47.12 -7.13 36.24
N SER A 934 48.02 -6.15 36.40
CA SER A 934 48.86 -6.02 37.60
C SER A 934 48.08 -5.52 38.82
N ALA A 935 47.06 -4.69 38.61
CA ALA A 935 46.16 -4.20 39.66
C ALA A 935 45.22 -5.31 40.18
N GLU A 936 44.80 -6.23 39.31
CA GLU A 936 43.94 -7.35 39.67
C GLU A 936 44.59 -8.34 40.65
N GLU A 937 45.87 -8.68 40.48
CA GLU A 937 46.60 -9.57 41.41
C GLU A 937 46.74 -8.96 42.82
N LYS A 938 46.86 -7.63 42.92
CA LYS A 938 46.83 -6.92 44.22
C LYS A 938 45.47 -7.04 44.90
N LEU A 939 44.38 -6.88 44.13
CA LEU A 939 43.03 -7.01 44.67
C LEU A 939 42.72 -8.46 45.12
N LYS A 940 43.23 -9.49 44.43
CA LYS A 940 43.13 -10.90 44.88
C LYS A 940 43.78 -11.10 46.25
N SER A 941 44.99 -10.56 46.43
CA SER A 941 45.72 -10.65 47.69
C SER A 941 45.00 -9.91 48.83
N LEU A 942 44.45 -8.72 48.54
CA LEU A 942 43.66 -7.94 49.50
C LEU A 942 42.34 -8.64 49.89
N ALA A 943 41.63 -9.22 48.91
CA ALA A 943 40.41 -9.98 49.16
C ALA A 943 40.65 -11.20 50.06
N LYS A 944 41.74 -11.95 49.81
CA LYS A 944 42.14 -13.08 50.65
C LYS A 944 42.37 -12.65 52.11
N ALA A 945 43.14 -11.59 52.33
CA ALA A 945 43.41 -11.06 53.67
C ALA A 945 42.13 -10.61 54.40
N LEU A 946 41.19 -9.98 53.68
CA LEU A 946 39.92 -9.54 54.25
C LEU A 946 39.02 -10.74 54.60
N ASN A 947 38.96 -11.78 53.78
CA ASN A 947 38.12 -12.95 54.06
C ASN A 947 38.66 -13.81 55.23
N GLU A 948 39.98 -13.93 55.38
CA GLU A 948 40.60 -14.66 56.50
C GLU A 948 40.44 -13.96 57.87
N ARG A 949 40.17 -12.65 57.88
CA ARG A 949 40.08 -11.84 59.12
C ARG A 949 38.75 -11.05 59.17
N PRO A 950 37.65 -11.64 59.67
CA PRO A 950 36.33 -11.03 59.66
C PRO A 950 36.20 -9.66 60.36
N GLY A 951 37.11 -9.34 61.31
CA GLY A 951 37.10 -8.08 62.05
C GLY A 951 37.66 -6.87 61.30
N LEU A 952 38.42 -7.06 60.21
CA LEU A 952 39.06 -5.95 59.49
C LEU A 952 38.06 -5.20 58.60
N LYS A 953 38.10 -3.87 58.62
CA LYS A 953 37.36 -2.99 57.71
C LYS A 953 38.32 -2.33 56.73
N LEU A 954 37.89 -2.13 55.49
CA LEU A 954 38.66 -1.51 54.42
C LEU A 954 38.03 -0.17 54.01
N ASP A 955 38.83 0.89 54.05
CA ASP A 955 38.48 2.17 53.42
C ASP A 955 39.19 2.30 52.07
N ILE A 956 38.46 2.75 51.05
CA ILE A 956 38.95 2.99 49.69
C ILE A 956 38.76 4.47 49.35
N ALA A 957 39.84 5.17 49.03
CA ALA A 957 39.80 6.57 48.58
C ALA A 957 40.34 6.69 47.16
N GLY A 958 39.54 7.24 46.25
CA GLY A 958 39.98 7.55 44.89
C GLY A 958 40.84 8.82 44.88
N ARG A 959 42.03 8.74 44.30
CA ARG A 959 42.90 9.90 44.05
C ARG A 959 42.94 10.27 42.59
N VAL A 960 42.88 11.57 42.36
CA VAL A 960 42.96 12.18 41.04
C VAL A 960 44.07 13.22 41.06
N ASP A 961 44.93 13.13 40.05
CA ASP A 961 46.06 14.01 39.85
C ASP A 961 45.69 15.01 38.75
N PRO A 962 45.39 16.28 39.07
CA PRO A 962 44.94 17.26 38.08
C PRO A 962 45.89 17.42 36.88
N ASP A 963 47.20 17.27 37.12
CA ASP A 963 48.22 17.52 36.10
C ASP A 963 48.21 16.43 35.01
N SER A 964 47.98 15.17 35.39
CA SER A 964 47.91 14.04 34.46
C SER A 964 46.49 13.66 34.04
N ASP A 965 45.51 13.77 34.94
CA ASP A 965 44.13 13.31 34.70
C ASP A 965 43.32 14.30 33.85
N THR A 966 43.52 15.62 33.98
CA THR A 966 42.79 16.62 33.20
C THR A 966 43.06 16.51 31.69
N PRO A 967 44.31 16.52 31.20
CA PRO A 967 44.58 16.36 29.77
C PRO A 967 44.15 14.98 29.25
N ALA A 968 44.27 13.93 30.08
CA ALA A 968 43.81 12.59 29.72
C ALA A 968 42.27 12.51 29.59
N LEU A 969 41.51 13.14 30.49
CA LEU A 969 40.05 13.22 30.43
C LEU A 969 39.57 13.97 29.19
N LYS A 970 40.24 15.07 28.82
CA LYS A 970 39.94 15.80 27.57
C LYS A 970 40.10 14.88 26.35
N LYS A 971 41.19 14.12 26.27
CA LYS A 971 41.40 13.13 25.19
C LYS A 971 40.33 12.03 25.18
N VAL A 972 40.02 11.47 26.34
CA VAL A 972 38.96 10.45 26.50
C VAL A 972 37.58 11.00 26.09
N SER A 973 37.32 12.30 26.31
CA SER A 973 36.07 12.94 25.88
C SER A 973 35.93 12.97 24.35
N VAL A 974 37.02 13.24 23.62
CA VAL A 974 37.05 13.24 22.15
C VAL A 974 36.87 11.83 21.61
N GLU A 975 37.59 10.84 22.17
CA GLU A 975 37.41 9.43 21.81
C GLU A 975 35.95 8.97 21.98
N ARG A 976 35.30 9.41 23.06
CA ARG A 976 33.89 9.09 23.33
C ARG A 976 32.96 9.68 22.27
N LYS A 977 33.21 10.92 21.82
CA LYS A 977 32.47 11.57 20.73
C LYS A 977 32.61 10.77 19.42
N VAL A 978 33.83 10.36 19.06
CA VAL A 978 34.11 9.54 17.86
C VAL A 978 33.39 8.18 17.93
N ARG A 979 33.49 7.47 19.07
CA ARG A 979 32.79 6.18 19.26
C ARG A 979 31.27 6.33 19.21
N SER A 980 30.73 7.44 19.69
CA SER A 980 29.28 7.72 19.63
C SER A 980 28.78 7.92 18.20
N LEU A 981 29.57 8.56 17.33
CA LEU A 981 29.24 8.70 15.90
C LEU A 981 29.27 7.35 15.20
N LYS A 982 30.28 6.51 15.49
CA LYS A 982 30.33 5.15 14.94
C LYS A 982 29.13 4.31 15.39
N ALA A 983 28.75 4.40 16.66
CA ALA A 983 27.56 3.73 17.16
C ALA A 983 26.28 4.20 16.45
N ARG A 984 26.17 5.49 16.11
CA ARG A 984 25.06 6.03 15.31
C ARG A 984 25.06 5.48 13.87
N ASP A 985 26.22 5.40 13.22
CA ASP A 985 26.36 4.85 11.86
C ASP A 985 26.07 3.34 11.79
N LEU A 986 26.36 2.59 12.86
CA LEU A 986 26.01 1.18 12.98
C LEU A 986 24.50 1.02 13.25
N ALA A 987 23.93 1.89 14.08
CA ALA A 987 22.50 1.90 14.35
C ALA A 987 21.64 2.23 13.10
N THR A 988 22.12 3.10 12.20
CA THR A 988 21.43 3.37 10.93
C THR A 988 21.49 2.19 9.95
N ARG A 989 22.46 1.29 10.11
CA ARG A 989 22.56 0.01 9.37
C ARG A 989 21.80 -1.14 10.03
N GLY A 990 21.16 -0.91 11.17
CA GLY A 990 20.40 -1.93 11.91
C GLY A 990 21.23 -2.76 12.90
N GLU A 991 22.50 -2.40 13.13
CA GLU A 991 23.39 -3.10 14.07
C GLU A 991 23.30 -2.51 15.49
N THR A 992 23.36 -3.38 16.51
CA THR A 992 23.23 -2.97 17.91
C THR A 992 24.59 -2.64 18.51
N ALA A 993 24.93 -1.36 18.61
CA ALA A 993 26.22 -0.92 19.11
C ALA A 993 26.07 0.03 20.30
N ASN A 994 26.57 -0.36 21.48
CA ASN A 994 26.68 0.53 22.64
C ASN A 994 27.93 1.41 22.46
N PRO A 995 27.83 2.75 22.47
CA PRO A 995 28.99 3.66 22.34
C PRO A 995 30.18 3.33 23.24
N GLY A 996 29.93 2.78 24.44
CA GLY A 996 30.98 2.39 25.39
C GLY A 996 31.77 1.13 25.01
N SER A 997 31.22 0.27 24.13
CA SER A 997 31.85 -0.99 23.69
C SER A 997 32.20 -1.00 22.20
N VAL A 998 31.96 0.09 21.47
CA VAL A 998 32.32 0.20 20.05
C VAL A 998 33.83 0.42 19.92
N VAL A 999 34.50 -0.49 19.21
CA VAL A 999 35.91 -0.36 18.82
C VAL A 999 35.99 0.42 17.51
N VAL A 1000 36.73 1.53 17.49
CA VAL A 1000 36.99 2.32 16.26
C VAL A 1000 38.29 1.80 15.64
N GLN A 1001 38.25 1.39 14.37
CA GLN A 1001 39.45 0.93 13.67
C GLN A 1001 40.27 2.15 13.20
N PRO A 1002 41.62 2.05 13.13
CA PRO A 1002 42.48 3.17 12.71
C PRO A 1002 42.09 3.78 11.36
N GLY A 1003 41.65 2.97 10.40
CA GLY A 1003 41.24 3.44 9.07
C GLY A 1003 39.94 4.26 9.05
N GLU A 1004 39.06 4.09 10.04
CA GLU A 1004 37.76 4.81 10.11
C GLU A 1004 37.84 6.06 11.00
N TYR A 1005 38.89 6.18 11.81
CA TYR A 1005 39.02 7.22 12.83
C TYR A 1005 39.03 8.63 12.21
N ARG A 1006 39.73 8.83 11.10
CA ARG A 1006 39.83 10.13 10.41
C ARG A 1006 38.47 10.68 9.96
N ASP A 1007 37.64 9.84 9.35
CA ASP A 1007 36.33 10.25 8.83
C ASP A 1007 35.33 10.53 9.97
N LEU A 1008 35.38 9.72 11.04
CA LEU A 1008 34.58 9.93 12.23
C LEU A 1008 34.99 11.20 12.98
N LEU A 1009 36.30 11.44 13.14
CA LEU A 1009 36.83 12.64 13.79
C LEU A 1009 36.49 13.90 12.98
N THR A 1010 36.59 13.85 11.64
CA THR A 1010 36.23 14.99 10.78
C THR A 1010 34.76 15.39 10.95
N ARG A 1011 33.86 14.41 11.07
CA ARG A 1011 32.44 14.66 11.34
C ARG A 1011 32.23 15.21 12.75
N ALA A 1012 32.87 14.61 13.76
CA ALA A 1012 32.83 15.12 15.13
C ALA A 1012 33.29 16.58 15.21
N TYR A 1013 34.42 16.91 14.57
CA TYR A 1013 34.97 18.26 14.51
C TYR A 1013 34.02 19.26 13.82
N ARG A 1014 33.35 18.86 12.74
CA ARG A 1014 32.37 19.73 12.06
C ARG A 1014 31.18 20.07 12.93
N ASP A 1015 30.76 19.18 13.81
CA ASP A 1015 29.62 19.35 14.70
C ASP A 1015 29.94 20.21 15.94
N GLU A 1016 31.21 20.53 16.20
CA GLU A 1016 31.61 21.38 17.33
C GLU A 1016 31.31 22.87 17.10
N ASN A 1017 30.96 23.56 18.18
CA ASN A 1017 30.51 24.97 18.17
C ASN A 1017 31.62 25.99 18.45
N PHE A 1018 32.87 25.57 18.69
CA PHE A 1018 33.99 26.50 18.88
C PHE A 1018 34.47 27.12 17.56
N ALA A 1019 35.15 28.26 17.65
CA ALA A 1019 35.63 29.00 16.49
C ALA A 1019 36.68 28.19 15.70
N LYS A 1020 36.34 27.81 14.46
CA LYS A 1020 37.21 27.00 13.58
C LYS A 1020 38.19 27.91 12.82
N PRO A 1021 39.48 27.53 12.69
CA PRO A 1021 40.45 28.31 11.92
C PRO A 1021 39.99 28.49 10.48
N ARG A 1022 39.96 29.74 10.01
CA ARG A 1022 39.63 30.08 8.62
C ARG A 1022 40.91 30.45 7.87
N ASN A 1023 40.99 30.11 6.59
CA ASN A 1023 42.06 30.56 5.73
C ASN A 1023 41.90 32.06 5.40
N VAL A 1024 42.91 32.64 4.73
CA VAL A 1024 42.93 34.05 4.30
C VAL A 1024 41.77 34.46 3.37
N LEU A 1025 40.98 33.50 2.87
CA LEU A 1025 39.76 33.72 2.08
C LEU A 1025 38.45 33.53 2.88
N GLY A 1026 38.53 33.36 4.21
CA GLY A 1026 37.35 33.19 5.07
C GLY A 1026 36.70 31.80 5.02
N LEU A 1027 37.30 30.82 4.34
CA LEU A 1027 36.84 29.43 4.29
C LEU A 1027 37.47 28.60 5.41
N PRO A 1028 36.80 27.57 5.97
CA PRO A 1028 37.38 26.68 6.98
C PRO A 1028 38.66 26.01 6.47
N LYS A 1029 39.77 26.12 7.22
CA LYS A 1029 41.05 25.49 6.87
C LYS A 1029 40.90 23.96 6.90
N SER A 1030 41.43 23.24 5.90
CA SER A 1030 41.51 21.77 5.94
C SER A 1030 42.63 21.36 6.91
N LEU A 1031 42.27 20.75 8.03
CA LEU A 1031 43.18 20.37 9.11
C LEU A 1031 43.56 18.89 9.02
N SER A 1032 44.77 18.55 9.47
CA SER A 1032 45.22 17.17 9.70
C SER A 1032 44.42 16.50 10.83
N THR A 1033 44.53 15.17 10.92
CA THR A 1033 43.83 14.39 11.94
C THR A 1033 44.30 14.78 13.33
N GLU A 1034 45.62 14.97 13.53
CA GLU A 1034 46.18 15.45 14.78
C GLU A 1034 45.72 16.88 15.13
N GLU A 1035 45.67 17.81 14.16
CA GLU A 1035 45.23 19.20 14.43
C GLU A 1035 43.75 19.27 14.83
N MET A 1036 42.88 18.47 14.21
CA MET A 1036 41.46 18.39 14.61
C MET A 1036 41.31 17.85 16.02
N GLU A 1037 42.03 16.78 16.36
CA GLU A 1037 42.00 16.19 17.70
C GLU A 1037 42.50 17.19 18.75
N GLN A 1038 43.62 17.86 18.49
CA GLN A 1038 44.19 18.88 19.39
C GLN A 1038 43.24 20.06 19.62
N LEU A 1039 42.56 20.55 18.58
CA LEU A 1039 41.57 21.63 18.74
C LEU A 1039 40.35 21.18 19.55
N MET A 1040 39.89 19.94 19.36
CA MET A 1040 38.81 19.39 20.17
C MET A 1040 39.21 19.18 21.62
N ILE A 1041 40.46 18.75 21.88
CA ILE A 1041 41.02 18.61 23.23
C ILE A 1041 41.17 20.00 23.88
N ALA A 1042 41.71 20.98 23.16
CA ALA A 1042 41.91 22.33 23.69
C ALA A 1042 40.61 23.00 24.15
N ASN A 1043 39.52 22.78 23.41
CA ASN A 1043 38.19 23.33 23.71
C ASN A 1043 37.30 22.39 24.55
N ALA A 1044 37.82 21.25 25.03
CA ALA A 1044 37.09 20.42 25.97
C ALA A 1044 37.15 21.05 27.37
N GLU A 1045 35.98 21.42 27.91
CA GLU A 1045 35.82 21.86 29.29
C GLU A 1045 35.74 20.64 30.21
N ILE A 1046 36.64 20.59 31.20
CA ILE A 1046 36.65 19.60 32.28
C ILE A 1046 36.72 20.41 33.56
N ASP A 1047 35.74 20.24 34.44
CA ASP A 1047 35.69 20.94 35.72
C ASP A 1047 36.16 20.05 36.89
N ASN A 1048 36.16 20.61 38.10
CA ASN A 1048 36.53 19.85 39.30
C ASN A 1048 35.53 18.72 39.60
N ASP A 1049 34.27 18.83 39.17
CA ASP A 1049 33.26 17.80 39.40
C ASP A 1049 33.55 16.56 38.55
N ASP A 1050 34.02 16.73 37.31
CA ASP A 1050 34.49 15.65 36.44
C ASP A 1050 35.69 14.90 37.06
N LEU A 1051 36.59 15.62 37.72
CA LEU A 1051 37.72 15.03 38.45
C LEU A 1051 37.24 14.26 39.68
N LEU A 1052 36.34 14.82 40.50
CA LEU A 1052 35.73 14.11 41.64
C LEU A 1052 35.00 12.84 41.17
N ALA A 1053 34.29 12.91 40.03
CA ALA A 1053 33.60 11.76 39.44
C ALA A 1053 34.57 10.66 39.02
N LEU A 1054 35.72 11.00 38.42
CA LEU A 1054 36.77 10.03 38.07
C LEU A 1054 37.34 9.34 39.31
N GLY A 1055 37.61 10.09 40.38
CA GLY A 1055 38.08 9.53 41.65
C GLY A 1055 37.09 8.54 42.26
N ASN A 1056 35.81 8.91 42.28
CA ASN A 1056 34.73 8.02 42.71
C ASN A 1056 34.63 6.74 41.85
N GLN A 1057 34.74 6.87 40.52
CA GLN A 1057 34.71 5.72 39.61
C GLN A 1057 35.83 4.71 39.89
N ARG A 1058 37.04 5.20 40.19
CA ARG A 1058 38.20 4.36 40.55
C ARG A 1058 37.98 3.60 41.85
N ALA A 1059 37.55 4.29 42.91
CA ALA A 1059 37.23 3.66 44.19
C ALA A 1059 36.11 2.62 44.05
N GLN A 1060 35.09 2.95 43.26
CA GLN A 1060 33.97 2.04 42.99
C GLN A 1060 34.39 0.82 42.16
N ALA A 1061 35.29 0.98 41.18
CA ALA A 1061 35.81 -0.14 40.40
C ALA A 1061 36.53 -1.16 41.29
N ALA A 1062 37.39 -0.68 42.20
CA ALA A 1062 38.07 -1.52 43.19
C ALA A 1062 37.08 -2.22 44.13
N LYS A 1063 36.11 -1.48 44.69
CA LYS A 1063 35.06 -2.05 45.55
C LYS A 1063 34.26 -3.15 44.84
N ASN A 1064 33.81 -2.87 43.62
CA ASN A 1064 33.00 -3.81 42.84
C ASN A 1064 33.75 -5.12 42.58
N TRP A 1065 35.04 -5.03 42.29
CA TRP A 1065 35.89 -6.21 42.09
C TRP A 1065 36.03 -7.00 43.41
N LEU A 1066 36.31 -6.34 44.54
CA LEU A 1066 36.45 -6.99 45.85
C LEU A 1066 35.17 -7.69 46.32
N GLN A 1067 34.00 -7.13 45.98
CA GLN A 1067 32.71 -7.74 46.30
C GLN A 1067 32.38 -8.91 45.37
N LYS A 1068 32.44 -8.71 44.05
CA LYS A 1068 31.98 -9.70 43.07
C LYS A 1068 32.97 -10.85 42.86
N THR A 1069 34.24 -10.51 42.70
CA THR A 1069 35.30 -11.49 42.45
C THR A 1069 35.95 -11.93 43.75
N GLY A 1070 36.19 -10.98 44.66
CA GLY A 1070 36.83 -11.23 45.96
C GLY A 1070 35.92 -11.77 47.06
N GLN A 1071 34.60 -11.77 46.88
CA GLN A 1071 33.59 -12.23 47.86
C GLN A 1071 33.67 -11.56 49.25
N VAL A 1072 34.24 -10.35 49.35
CA VAL A 1072 34.33 -9.61 50.62
C VAL A 1072 32.97 -8.97 50.96
N PRO A 1073 32.45 -9.13 52.21
CA PRO A 1073 31.17 -8.53 52.60
C PRO A 1073 31.15 -7.00 52.48
N ALA A 1074 30.07 -6.45 51.94
CA ALA A 1074 29.92 -5.04 51.62
C ALA A 1074 29.95 -4.12 52.85
N GLU A 1075 29.49 -4.61 53.99
CA GLU A 1075 29.47 -3.90 55.28
C GLU A 1075 30.88 -3.57 55.78
N ARG A 1076 31.89 -4.30 55.32
CA ARG A 1076 33.29 -4.13 55.72
C ARG A 1076 34.10 -3.20 54.82
N ILE A 1077 33.55 -2.81 53.67
CA ILE A 1077 34.20 -1.89 52.73
C ILE A 1077 33.49 -0.53 52.78
N PHE A 1078 34.27 0.56 52.81
CA PHE A 1078 33.78 1.94 52.83
C PHE A 1078 34.48 2.74 51.73
N ILE A 1079 33.73 3.50 50.92
CA ILE A 1079 34.32 4.50 50.04
C ILE A 1079 34.42 5.81 50.81
N VAL A 1080 35.58 6.44 50.71
CA VAL A 1080 35.86 7.75 51.27
C VAL A 1080 35.84 8.77 50.14
N ALA A 1081 35.46 10.01 50.46
CA ALA A 1081 35.45 11.11 49.50
C ALA A 1081 36.77 11.18 48.71
N PRO A 1082 36.70 11.34 47.37
CA PRO A 1082 37.87 11.33 46.52
C PRO A 1082 38.71 12.59 46.77
N LYS A 1083 40.04 12.45 46.67
CA LYS A 1083 40.97 13.56 46.89
C LYS A 1083 41.53 14.04 45.55
N ILE A 1084 41.40 15.35 45.31
CA ILE A 1084 42.01 16.05 44.19
C ILE A 1084 43.33 16.64 44.69
N GLY A 1085 44.46 16.15 44.18
CA GLY A 1085 45.79 16.59 44.60
C GLY A 1085 46.23 16.15 46.03
N GLY A 1086 47.45 16.55 46.43
CA GLY A 1086 48.04 16.32 47.77
C GLY A 1086 49.51 15.88 47.77
N GLU A 1087 50.10 15.66 48.96
CA GLU A 1087 51.52 15.29 49.18
C GLU A 1087 51.97 13.98 48.49
N ARG A 1088 51.02 13.08 48.18
CA ARG A 1088 51.27 11.83 47.44
C ARG A 1088 50.67 11.95 46.04
N LYS A 1089 51.52 12.08 45.02
CA LYS A 1089 51.14 12.23 43.59
C LYS A 1089 50.69 10.89 42.99
N GLY A 1090 49.80 10.94 41.98
CA GLY A 1090 49.42 9.77 41.18
C GLY A 1090 47.91 9.48 41.04
N SER A 1091 47.52 9.00 39.86
CA SER A 1091 46.19 8.51 39.49
C SER A 1091 45.92 7.11 40.08
N ARG A 1092 45.42 7.01 41.32
CA ARG A 1092 45.35 5.73 42.05
C ARG A 1092 44.16 5.62 43.00
N ALA A 1093 43.90 4.44 43.56
CA ALA A 1093 43.03 4.24 44.71
C ALA A 1093 43.88 3.84 45.93
N ASP A 1094 43.74 4.59 47.03
CA ASP A 1094 44.41 4.31 48.31
C ASP A 1094 43.53 3.38 49.16
N PHE A 1095 44.15 2.40 49.81
CA PHE A 1095 43.52 1.41 50.70
C PHE A 1095 44.03 1.61 52.14
N SER A 1096 43.11 1.63 53.10
CA SER A 1096 43.49 1.60 54.53
C SER A 1096 42.65 0.60 55.31
N LEU A 1097 43.32 -0.25 56.09
CA LEU A 1097 42.70 -1.25 56.95
C LEU A 1097 42.49 -0.69 58.35
N ARG A 1098 41.36 -1.03 58.96
CA ARG A 1098 41.00 -0.67 60.35
C ARG A 1098 40.52 -1.87 61.12
#